data_AF-A0AAV5EWB5-F1
#
_entry.id   AF-A0AAV5EWB5-F1
#
_cell.length_a   1.000
_cell.length_b   1.000
_cell.length_c   1.000
_cell.angle_alpha   90.00
_cell.angle_beta   90.00
_cell.angle_gamma   90.00
#
_symmetry.space_group_name_H-M   'P 1'
#
loop_
_entity.id
_entity.type
_entity.pdbx_description
1 polymer ?
#
loop_
_entity_poly.entity_id
_entity_poly.type
_entity_poly.pdbx_seq_one_letter_code
_entity_poly.pdbx_strand_id
1 'polypeptide(L)'
;MAERSGPRRPPSSCFCVVLLLVLLIVADQVVVRADGVSVGINYGQIADNLPSPRRVSWLLRSMQVSKVKLYDADPYVLSAFLDTDVEFVVGIGNENVSAMVDPAAAQAWIQRHVQPYLPSTRITCITVGNEVFKGNDTQLKADLLPAMQSVYQALTALGLQGRVNVTTAHSLDIMGNSYPPSAGAFRPDVVPYMQPILGFLSMARSSFLINCYPFFAYKADPGSVPLDYALFQPNPGVTDPNTKLNYDNMLYAQIDSVYAAIQALGHTDIDVKISETGWPSRGDPDEVGATPENAGTYIGNLLQRIEMKQGTPLRPSVPIDVYVFALFNENLKPGPASERNYGLFYPDGRPVYNVGLRGYLPPIDDSRGTRKDGRSRSRSAGRQRGSRVDSARLRVQAGSEFFGQRGGRAGKMTTSSGNAVFVLLLSACCLATLACDPNGAKFGYVGSMGPDHWGSLNPNFTRCAMGTNQSPIDIATDEAVYDPSMKALHRNYTVANASIVDNVFNIGLRMEGGDAPGCVNVDGKHYRLKQIHWHSPSEHTFNGQRFPLELHMVHTSDDGNVTVVAILYRIGRPDPFFWQIQDKLARLYAEGCEAEKGAPVPAGFVNMLSLRRHAYMYYRYVGSFTTPPCTENVVWNILAQVREMTPDQAAALMAPLEEEYRHNNRPTQPTNGRTVRLYHRFWKKNKRSP
;
A
#
# COMPACT_ATOMS: atom_id res chain seq x y z
N MET A 1 -4.89 41.05 76.59
CA MET A 1 -5.71 39.96 76.03
C MET A 1 -5.40 39.86 74.55
N ALA A 2 -4.98 38.69 74.08
CA ALA A 2 -4.61 38.41 72.70
C ALA A 2 -5.75 37.62 72.02
N GLU A 3 -6.18 38.04 70.82
CA GLU A 3 -7.08 37.26 69.96
C GLU A 3 -6.28 36.53 68.87
N ARG A 4 -6.57 35.23 68.72
CA ARG A 4 -5.97 34.31 67.76
C ARG A 4 -6.74 34.32 66.44
N SER A 5 -6.02 34.47 65.34
CA SER A 5 -6.50 34.21 63.97
C SER A 5 -6.24 32.74 63.59
N GLY A 6 -7.27 32.04 63.08
CA GLY A 6 -7.18 30.68 62.54
C GLY A 6 -7.15 30.64 61.00
N PRO A 7 -6.63 29.57 60.36
CA PRO A 7 -6.39 29.53 58.92
C PRO A 7 -7.65 29.14 58.11
N ARG A 8 -7.83 29.78 56.95
CA ARG A 8 -8.91 29.52 55.98
C ARG A 8 -8.60 28.27 55.13
N ARG A 9 -9.58 27.38 54.96
CA ARG A 9 -9.55 26.23 54.02
C ARG A 9 -9.80 26.72 52.57
N PRO A 10 -9.19 26.10 51.54
CA PRO A 10 -9.47 26.42 50.14
C PRO A 10 -10.72 25.66 49.62
N PRO A 11 -11.36 26.12 48.52
CA PRO A 11 -12.65 25.60 48.06
C PRO A 11 -12.50 24.29 47.28
N SER A 12 -13.17 23.23 47.77
CA SER A 12 -13.17 21.87 47.23
C SER A 12 -13.86 21.70 45.86
N SER A 13 -14.43 22.77 45.28
CA SER A 13 -15.20 22.70 44.04
C SER A 13 -14.34 22.70 42.77
N CYS A 14 -13.16 23.33 42.77
CA CYS A 14 -12.29 23.34 41.58
C CYS A 14 -11.58 22.01 41.35
N PHE A 15 -11.29 21.26 42.43
CA PHE A 15 -10.54 20.01 42.33
C PHE A 15 -11.38 18.89 41.69
N CYS A 16 -12.68 18.85 41.94
CA CYS A 16 -13.58 17.84 41.33
C CYS A 16 -13.80 18.07 39.83
N VAL A 17 -13.84 19.34 39.37
CA VAL A 17 -14.01 19.68 37.95
C VAL A 17 -12.75 19.39 37.16
N VAL A 18 -11.57 19.63 37.74
CA VAL A 18 -10.28 19.27 37.12
C VAL A 18 -10.10 17.74 37.08
N LEU A 19 -10.52 17.01 38.12
CA LEU A 19 -10.46 15.54 38.11
C LEU A 19 -11.42 14.93 37.07
N LEU A 20 -12.61 15.50 36.87
CA LEU A 20 -13.56 15.07 35.84
C LEU A 20 -13.06 15.38 34.42
N LEU A 21 -12.44 16.54 34.20
CA LEU A 21 -11.81 16.89 32.92
C LEU A 21 -10.60 16.02 32.62
N VAL A 22 -9.78 15.66 33.62
CA VAL A 22 -8.68 14.71 33.46
C VAL A 22 -9.21 13.30 33.18
N LEU A 23 -10.28 12.84 33.83
CA LEU A 23 -10.92 11.56 33.53
C LEU A 23 -11.57 11.51 32.13
N LEU A 24 -12.12 12.63 31.65
CA LEU A 24 -12.66 12.76 30.29
C LEU A 24 -11.55 12.82 29.22
N ILE A 25 -10.41 13.45 29.52
CA ILE A 25 -9.23 13.49 28.63
C ILE A 25 -8.52 12.12 28.59
N VAL A 26 -8.53 11.36 29.69
CA VAL A 26 -7.99 9.99 29.72
C VAL A 26 -8.95 8.98 29.06
N ALA A 27 -10.26 9.23 29.09
CA ALA A 27 -11.24 8.42 28.37
C ALA A 27 -11.15 8.59 26.84
N ASP A 28 -10.74 9.76 26.34
CA ASP A 28 -10.58 10.04 24.91
C ASP A 28 -9.24 9.52 24.32
N GLN A 29 -8.41 8.86 25.13
CA GLN A 29 -7.20 8.15 24.68
C GLN A 29 -7.37 6.62 24.64
N VAL A 30 -8.57 6.12 24.95
CA VAL A 30 -8.91 4.72 24.66
C VAL A 30 -9.74 4.70 23.39
N VAL A 31 -9.08 4.97 22.26
CA VAL A 31 -9.53 4.34 21.01
C VAL A 31 -9.41 2.85 21.27
N VAL A 32 -10.53 2.21 21.59
CA VAL A 32 -10.66 0.76 21.44
C VAL A 32 -10.45 0.51 19.95
N ARG A 33 -9.19 0.29 19.54
CA ARG A 33 -8.91 -0.44 18.30
C ARG A 33 -9.66 -1.74 18.49
N ALA A 34 -10.66 -2.00 17.64
CA ALA A 34 -11.16 -3.35 17.51
C ALA A 34 -9.93 -4.22 17.20
N ASP A 35 -9.56 -5.10 18.13
CA ASP A 35 -8.51 -6.09 17.93
C ASP A 35 -8.97 -6.97 16.77
N GLY A 36 -8.62 -6.57 15.54
CA GLY A 36 -8.72 -7.45 14.38
C GLY A 36 -7.93 -8.72 14.68
N VAL A 37 -8.43 -9.86 14.21
CA VAL A 37 -7.73 -11.15 14.35
C VAL A 37 -6.32 -10.96 13.81
N SER A 38 -5.30 -11.13 14.67
CA SER A 38 -3.90 -10.94 14.29
C SER A 38 -3.38 -12.14 13.51
N VAL A 39 -3.99 -12.41 12.36
CA VAL A 39 -3.61 -13.48 11.45
C VAL A 39 -2.56 -12.97 10.48
N GLY A 40 -1.46 -13.72 10.35
CA GLY A 40 -0.53 -13.55 9.26
C GLY A 40 -0.96 -14.32 8.04
N ILE A 41 -0.64 -13.82 6.84
CA ILE A 41 -0.85 -14.57 5.60
C ILE A 41 0.44 -14.56 4.77
N ASN A 42 0.79 -15.71 4.21
CA ASN A 42 1.84 -15.81 3.20
C ASN A 42 1.30 -15.29 1.87
N TYR A 43 1.93 -14.24 1.33
CA TYR A 43 1.61 -13.73 0.00
C TYR A 43 2.64 -14.28 -1.00
N GLY A 44 2.39 -15.51 -1.45
CA GLY A 44 3.17 -16.18 -2.50
C GLY A 44 2.90 -15.58 -3.88
N GLN A 45 3.94 -15.51 -4.71
CA GLN A 45 3.92 -14.85 -6.01
C GLN A 45 4.36 -15.78 -7.16
N ILE A 46 4.43 -17.10 -6.95
CA ILE A 46 4.82 -18.07 -8.00
C ILE A 46 3.60 -18.39 -8.88
N ALA A 47 3.13 -17.38 -9.61
CA ALA A 47 2.01 -17.46 -10.53
C ALA A 47 2.05 -16.33 -11.57
N ASP A 48 1.40 -16.54 -12.72
CA ASP A 48 1.31 -15.55 -13.82
C ASP A 48 -0.07 -14.90 -13.96
N ASN A 49 -1.00 -15.21 -13.04
CA ASN A 49 -2.40 -14.79 -13.11
C ASN A 49 -2.88 -14.07 -11.84
N LEU A 50 -1.97 -13.67 -10.95
CA LEU A 50 -2.31 -13.01 -9.70
C LEU A 50 -2.81 -11.57 -9.91
N PRO A 51 -3.64 -11.04 -8.99
CA PRO A 51 -3.98 -9.62 -8.95
C PRO A 51 -2.74 -8.77 -8.70
N SER A 52 -2.78 -7.51 -9.14
CA SER A 52 -1.71 -6.58 -8.79
C SER A 52 -1.58 -6.40 -7.27
N PRO A 53 -0.36 -6.22 -6.74
CA PRO A 53 -0.08 -5.87 -5.35
C PRO A 53 -1.01 -4.82 -4.74
N ARG A 54 -1.43 -3.79 -5.50
CA ARG A 54 -2.42 -2.82 -5.01
C ARG A 54 -3.81 -3.43 -4.77
N ARG A 55 -4.29 -4.30 -5.66
CA ARG A 55 -5.56 -5.04 -5.46
C ARG A 55 -5.43 -6.02 -4.30
N VAL A 56 -4.25 -6.61 -4.12
CA VAL A 56 -3.95 -7.49 -2.99
C VAL A 56 -3.91 -6.73 -1.66
N SER A 57 -3.35 -5.51 -1.64
CA SER A 57 -3.40 -4.59 -0.50
C SER A 57 -4.85 -4.28 -0.09
N TRP A 58 -5.74 -4.05 -1.05
CA TRP A 58 -7.18 -3.93 -0.79
C TRP A 58 -7.78 -5.17 -0.16
N LEU A 59 -7.52 -6.33 -0.77
CA LEU A 59 -8.04 -7.61 -0.28
C LEU A 59 -7.60 -7.85 1.18
N LEU A 60 -6.30 -7.76 1.46
CA LEU A 60 -5.76 -8.01 2.80
C LEU A 60 -6.29 -7.02 3.84
N ARG A 61 -6.40 -5.73 3.51
CA ARG A 61 -6.98 -4.72 4.40
C ARG A 61 -8.47 -4.93 4.66
N SER A 62 -9.23 -5.36 3.65
CA SER A 62 -10.67 -5.66 3.81
C SER A 62 -10.91 -6.85 4.75
N MET A 63 -9.95 -7.77 4.83
CA MET A 63 -9.96 -8.91 5.75
C MET A 63 -9.36 -8.59 7.13
N GLN A 64 -8.93 -7.34 7.36
CA GLN A 64 -8.24 -6.91 8.59
C GLN A 64 -6.96 -7.73 8.89
N VAL A 65 -6.30 -8.24 7.85
CA VAL A 65 -5.02 -8.95 7.99
C VAL A 65 -3.98 -7.96 8.49
N SER A 66 -3.35 -8.29 9.62
CA SER A 66 -2.37 -7.42 10.28
C SER A 66 -0.93 -7.75 9.92
N LYS A 67 -0.65 -8.95 9.40
CA LYS A 67 0.71 -9.41 9.06
C LYS A 67 0.76 -10.09 7.70
N VAL A 68 1.82 -9.83 6.94
CA VAL A 68 2.08 -10.46 5.65
C VAL A 68 3.52 -10.99 5.63
N LYS A 69 3.71 -12.22 5.17
CA LYS A 69 5.04 -12.78 4.89
C LYS A 69 5.25 -12.88 3.38
N LEU A 70 6.34 -12.29 2.91
CA LEU A 70 6.88 -12.41 1.55
C LEU A 70 8.11 -13.32 1.56
N TYR A 71 8.33 -13.98 0.42
CA TYR A 71 9.51 -14.83 0.19
C TYR A 71 10.69 -14.04 -0.39
N ASP A 72 10.45 -12.79 -0.75
CA ASP A 72 11.40 -11.82 -1.28
C ASP A 72 11.19 -10.46 -0.57
N ALA A 73 11.77 -9.41 -1.14
CA ALA A 73 11.50 -8.02 -0.79
C ALA A 73 11.01 -7.27 -2.04
N ASP A 74 9.91 -7.75 -2.63
CA ASP A 74 9.33 -7.18 -3.84
C ASP A 74 8.99 -5.68 -3.64
N PRO A 75 9.61 -4.78 -4.42
CA PRO A 75 9.41 -3.35 -4.29
C PRO A 75 7.98 -2.90 -4.62
N TYR A 76 7.27 -3.62 -5.50
CA TYR A 76 5.89 -3.31 -5.88
C TYR A 76 4.92 -3.67 -4.76
N VAL A 77 5.13 -4.83 -4.13
CA VAL A 77 4.37 -5.22 -2.95
C VAL A 77 4.62 -4.25 -1.81
N LEU A 78 5.88 -4.01 -1.43
CA LEU A 78 6.17 -3.10 -0.30
C LEU A 78 5.64 -1.68 -0.53
N SER A 79 5.64 -1.19 -1.78
CA SER A 79 5.06 0.10 -2.15
C SER A 79 3.54 0.14 -2.05
N ALA A 80 2.84 -0.97 -2.36
CA ALA A 80 1.39 -1.06 -2.28
C ALA A 80 0.83 -0.99 -0.84
N PHE A 81 1.71 -1.11 0.16
CA PHE A 81 1.37 -1.07 1.58
C PHE A 81 1.97 0.13 2.32
N LEU A 82 2.47 1.15 1.60
CA LEU A 82 2.93 2.40 2.20
C LEU A 82 1.83 3.04 3.05
N ASP A 83 2.22 3.45 4.25
CA ASP A 83 1.41 4.08 5.28
C ASP A 83 0.18 3.23 5.71
N THR A 84 0.29 1.90 5.58
CA THR A 84 -0.65 0.95 6.16
C THR A 84 -0.12 0.38 7.49
N ASP A 85 -1.02 -0.11 8.32
CA ASP A 85 -0.66 -0.72 9.61
C ASP A 85 -0.19 -2.20 9.48
N VAL A 86 -0.14 -2.76 8.26
CA VAL A 86 0.24 -4.16 8.00
C VAL A 86 1.74 -4.36 8.23
N GLU A 87 2.07 -5.35 9.07
CA GLU A 87 3.44 -5.74 9.36
C GLU A 87 3.97 -6.72 8.31
N PHE A 88 5.23 -6.56 7.92
CA PHE A 88 5.87 -7.39 6.91
C PHE A 88 7.04 -8.21 7.46
N VAL A 89 7.03 -9.50 7.13
CA VAL A 89 8.22 -10.34 7.06
C VAL A 89 8.65 -10.40 5.60
N VAL A 90 9.90 -10.06 5.30
CA VAL A 90 10.46 -10.13 3.93
C VAL A 90 11.57 -11.18 3.86
N GLY A 91 11.75 -11.79 2.70
CA GLY A 91 12.69 -12.88 2.49
C GLY A 91 13.95 -12.49 1.73
N ILE A 92 15.08 -13.06 2.14
CA ILE A 92 16.25 -13.28 1.30
C ILE A 92 16.16 -14.72 0.82
N GLY A 93 15.92 -14.91 -0.48
CA GLY A 93 15.80 -16.23 -1.08
C GLY A 93 17.07 -17.08 -0.94
N ASN A 94 16.92 -18.40 -1.02
CA ASN A 94 18.01 -19.36 -0.83
C ASN A 94 19.19 -19.10 -1.80
N GLU A 95 18.89 -18.66 -3.03
CA GLU A 95 19.86 -18.29 -4.05
C GLU A 95 20.76 -17.10 -3.67
N ASN A 96 20.33 -16.29 -2.70
CA ASN A 96 21.05 -15.11 -2.24
C ASN A 96 21.78 -15.32 -0.90
N VAL A 97 21.53 -16.41 -0.18
CA VAL A 97 22.10 -16.65 1.17
C VAL A 97 23.62 -16.63 1.14
N SER A 98 24.27 -17.34 0.22
CA SER A 98 25.74 -17.36 0.11
C SER A 98 26.34 -15.98 -0.16
N ALA A 99 25.65 -15.12 -0.91
CA ALA A 99 26.11 -13.75 -1.16
C ALA A 99 26.03 -12.88 0.10
N MET A 100 25.08 -13.14 0.99
CA MET A 100 24.90 -12.38 2.23
C MET A 100 25.93 -12.71 3.30
N VAL A 101 26.79 -13.72 3.09
CA VAL A 101 27.96 -13.96 3.96
C VAL A 101 28.88 -12.74 3.99
N ASP A 102 29.01 -12.01 2.87
CA ASP A 102 29.73 -10.74 2.80
C ASP A 102 28.92 -9.61 3.49
N PRO A 103 29.43 -8.99 4.58
CA PRO A 103 28.76 -7.89 5.26
C PRO A 103 28.45 -6.69 4.35
N ALA A 104 29.29 -6.41 3.35
CA ALA A 104 29.05 -5.30 2.42
C ALA A 104 27.86 -5.60 1.51
N ALA A 105 27.72 -6.85 1.04
CA ALA A 105 26.58 -7.29 0.26
C ALA A 105 25.28 -7.29 1.10
N ALA A 106 25.33 -7.75 2.35
CA ALA A 106 24.20 -7.71 3.27
C ALA A 106 23.72 -6.28 3.53
N GLN A 107 24.64 -5.34 3.77
CA GLN A 107 24.31 -3.94 3.95
C GLN A 107 23.71 -3.33 2.68
N ALA A 108 24.32 -3.58 1.51
CA ALA A 108 23.79 -3.10 0.24
C ALA A 108 22.37 -3.63 -0.04
N TRP A 109 22.11 -4.89 0.31
CA TRP A 109 20.79 -5.50 0.15
C TRP A 109 19.74 -4.77 1.01
N ILE A 110 20.02 -4.53 2.30
CA ILE A 110 19.10 -3.81 3.20
C ILE A 110 18.86 -2.39 2.72
N GLN A 111 19.91 -1.66 2.33
CA GLN A 111 19.79 -0.28 1.82
C GLN A 111 18.96 -0.17 0.55
N ARG A 112 18.97 -1.23 -0.27
CA ARG A 112 18.23 -1.29 -1.54
C ARG A 112 16.79 -1.78 -1.37
N HIS A 113 16.57 -2.79 -0.54
CA HIS A 113 15.32 -3.57 -0.53
C HIS A 113 14.45 -3.32 0.71
N VAL A 114 15.01 -2.77 1.80
CA VAL A 114 14.28 -2.59 3.06
C VAL A 114 14.23 -1.12 3.47
N GLN A 115 15.39 -0.46 3.52
CA GLN A 115 15.50 0.92 3.99
C GLN A 115 14.61 1.94 3.25
N PRO A 116 14.40 1.87 1.92
CA PRO A 116 13.59 2.85 1.20
C PRO A 116 12.11 2.85 1.62
N TYR A 117 11.63 1.75 2.20
CA TYR A 117 10.24 1.58 2.61
C TYR A 117 10.01 1.94 4.08
N LEU A 118 11.06 2.02 4.89
CA LEU A 118 10.95 2.35 6.30
C LEU A 118 10.87 3.87 6.52
N PRO A 119 10.00 4.37 7.44
CA PRO A 119 9.06 3.62 8.28
C PRO A 119 7.66 3.42 7.66
N SER A 120 7.40 3.93 6.46
CA SER A 120 6.07 3.95 5.84
C SER A 120 5.47 2.54 5.62
N THR A 121 6.28 1.53 5.31
CA THR A 121 5.88 0.12 5.32
C THR A 121 6.49 -0.53 6.55
N ARG A 122 5.67 -1.19 7.39
CA ARG A 122 6.10 -1.76 8.67
C ARG A 122 6.82 -3.10 8.49
N ILE A 123 8.03 -3.08 7.93
CA ILE A 123 8.88 -4.28 7.85
C ILE A 123 9.44 -4.55 9.26
N THR A 124 9.09 -5.70 9.85
CA THR A 124 9.45 -6.07 11.23
C THR A 124 10.43 -7.25 11.29
N CYS A 125 10.58 -8.00 10.20
CA CYS A 125 11.49 -9.15 10.16
C CYS A 125 12.05 -9.43 8.77
N ILE A 126 13.29 -9.91 8.71
CA ILE A 126 13.94 -10.47 7.53
C ILE A 126 14.20 -11.96 7.78
N THR A 127 13.68 -12.83 6.92
CA THR A 127 14.05 -14.26 6.88
C THR A 127 15.20 -14.48 5.92
N VAL A 128 16.31 -15.03 6.41
CA VAL A 128 17.46 -15.45 5.59
C VAL A 128 17.28 -16.91 5.21
N GLY A 129 16.94 -17.16 3.95
CA GLY A 129 16.60 -18.49 3.46
C GLY A 129 15.25 -19.01 3.95
N ASN A 130 14.79 -20.07 3.29
CA ASN A 130 13.56 -20.80 3.59
C ASN A 130 13.79 -22.31 3.39
N GLU A 131 13.52 -23.09 4.43
CA GLU A 131 13.67 -24.56 4.47
C GLU A 131 15.07 -25.07 4.07
N VAL A 132 16.14 -24.32 4.37
CA VAL A 132 17.54 -24.62 3.97
C VAL A 132 18.00 -26.04 4.30
N PHE A 133 17.52 -26.61 5.41
CA PHE A 133 17.91 -27.96 5.88
C PHE A 133 17.14 -29.12 5.24
N LYS A 134 16.20 -28.84 4.32
CA LYS A 134 15.44 -29.86 3.57
C LYS A 134 16.24 -30.45 2.41
N GLY A 135 17.10 -29.64 1.78
CA GLY A 135 17.94 -30.07 0.66
C GLY A 135 19.27 -30.69 1.09
N ASN A 136 20.07 -31.10 0.10
CA ASN A 136 21.42 -31.65 0.29
C ASN A 136 22.56 -30.65 0.04
N ASP A 137 22.23 -29.37 -0.17
CA ASP A 137 23.23 -28.33 -0.40
C ASP A 137 23.99 -28.03 0.90
N THR A 138 25.21 -28.58 1.01
CA THR A 138 26.06 -28.41 2.18
C THR A 138 26.61 -26.99 2.31
N GLN A 139 26.80 -26.29 1.18
CA GLN A 139 27.30 -24.93 1.17
C GLN A 139 26.23 -23.98 1.68
N LEU A 140 25.01 -24.10 1.18
CA LEU A 140 23.86 -23.31 1.64
C LEU A 140 23.61 -23.47 3.15
N LYS A 141 23.71 -24.71 3.66
CA LYS A 141 23.60 -25.00 5.11
C LYS A 141 24.71 -24.33 5.92
N ALA A 142 25.94 -24.35 5.42
CA ALA A 142 27.10 -23.72 6.07
C ALA A 142 27.03 -22.19 6.05
N ASP A 143 26.51 -21.61 4.97
CA ASP A 143 26.43 -20.15 4.77
C ASP A 143 25.29 -19.49 5.54
N LEU A 144 24.27 -20.26 5.96
CA LEU A 144 23.06 -19.72 6.59
C LEU A 144 23.34 -18.85 7.81
N LEU A 145 24.09 -19.37 8.80
CA LEU A 145 24.35 -18.61 10.03
C LEU A 145 25.27 -17.39 9.77
N PRO A 146 26.40 -17.50 9.03
CA PRO A 146 27.19 -16.34 8.65
C PRO A 146 26.37 -15.26 7.92
N ALA A 147 25.47 -15.65 7.00
CA ALA A 147 24.57 -14.73 6.33
C ALA A 147 23.62 -14.01 7.29
N MET A 148 22.99 -14.75 8.22
CA MET A 148 22.14 -14.16 9.27
C MET A 148 22.90 -13.15 10.14
N GLN A 149 24.14 -13.47 10.50
CA GLN A 149 25.00 -12.59 11.28
C GLN A 149 25.35 -11.31 10.51
N SER A 150 25.74 -11.41 9.23
CA SER A 150 26.03 -10.27 8.37
C SER A 150 24.81 -9.35 8.18
N VAL A 151 23.62 -9.92 7.96
CA VAL A 151 22.36 -9.15 7.88
C VAL A 151 22.05 -8.43 9.20
N TYR A 152 22.21 -9.10 10.35
CA TYR A 152 22.00 -8.48 11.66
C TYR A 152 23.00 -7.37 11.96
N GLN A 153 24.27 -7.56 11.61
CA GLN A 153 25.31 -6.53 11.74
C GLN A 153 24.99 -5.31 10.88
N ALA A 154 24.55 -5.52 9.65
CA ALA A 154 24.15 -4.43 8.75
C ALA A 154 22.93 -3.66 9.28
N LEU A 155 21.90 -4.34 9.80
CA LEU A 155 20.77 -3.69 10.48
C LEU A 155 21.23 -2.87 11.69
N THR A 156 22.18 -3.39 12.47
CA THR A 156 22.78 -2.68 13.61
C THR A 156 23.52 -1.42 13.15
N ALA A 157 24.35 -1.54 12.12
CA ALA A 157 25.10 -0.41 11.55
C ALA A 157 24.18 0.70 11.00
N LEU A 158 23.00 0.33 10.48
CA LEU A 158 21.99 1.25 9.97
C LEU A 158 21.03 1.79 11.05
N GLY A 159 21.18 1.38 12.31
CA GLY A 159 20.31 1.80 13.42
C GLY A 159 18.88 1.22 13.35
N LEU A 160 18.72 0.07 12.69
CA LEU A 160 17.45 -0.64 12.52
C LEU A 160 17.28 -1.82 13.50
N GLN A 161 18.29 -2.11 14.31
CA GLN A 161 18.25 -3.13 15.36
C GLN A 161 17.07 -2.87 16.32
N GLY A 162 16.34 -3.94 16.67
CA GLY A 162 15.17 -3.89 17.54
C GLY A 162 13.88 -3.38 16.86
N ARG A 163 13.98 -2.86 15.63
CA ARG A 163 12.82 -2.59 14.75
C ARG A 163 12.62 -3.68 13.72
N VAL A 164 13.71 -4.19 13.16
CA VAL A 164 13.73 -5.28 12.18
C VAL A 164 14.52 -6.44 12.76
N ASN A 165 13.88 -7.59 12.95
CA ASN A 165 14.50 -8.80 13.46
C ASN A 165 15.05 -9.67 12.33
N VAL A 166 16.07 -10.48 12.60
CA VAL A 166 16.63 -11.44 11.63
C VAL A 166 16.34 -12.85 12.12
N THR A 167 15.84 -13.70 11.22
CA THR A 167 15.60 -15.12 11.51
C THR A 167 15.74 -15.94 10.23
N THR A 168 15.39 -17.22 10.27
CA THR A 168 15.29 -18.12 9.13
C THR A 168 14.08 -19.03 9.33
N ALA A 169 13.41 -19.42 8.24
CA ALA A 169 12.24 -20.30 8.30
C ALA A 169 12.64 -21.75 8.02
N HIS A 170 12.19 -22.68 8.87
CA HIS A 170 12.52 -24.09 8.75
C HIS A 170 11.32 -24.95 8.35
N SER A 171 11.54 -26.04 7.62
CA SER A 171 10.56 -27.14 7.48
C SER A 171 10.52 -27.94 8.77
N LEU A 172 9.36 -28.50 9.14
CA LEU A 172 9.27 -29.49 10.23
C LEU A 172 10.13 -30.74 9.99
N ASP A 173 10.59 -30.98 8.76
CA ASP A 173 11.49 -32.09 8.44
C ASP A 173 12.77 -32.08 9.29
N ILE A 174 13.20 -30.93 9.81
CA ILE A 174 14.37 -30.82 10.70
C ILE A 174 14.25 -31.61 12.00
N MET A 175 13.06 -32.09 12.34
CA MET A 175 12.79 -32.89 13.53
C MET A 175 13.20 -34.34 13.29
N GLY A 176 13.98 -34.91 14.20
CA GLY A 176 14.30 -36.34 14.25
C GLY A 176 13.31 -37.13 15.08
N ASN A 177 12.81 -36.51 16.16
CA ASN A 177 11.68 -37.02 16.92
C ASN A 177 10.67 -35.90 17.16
N SER A 178 9.39 -36.19 17.01
CA SER A 178 8.29 -35.24 17.27
C SER A 178 7.13 -35.87 18.05
N TYR A 179 7.22 -37.18 18.35
CA TYR A 179 6.22 -37.92 19.12
C TYR A 179 6.85 -38.76 20.24
N PRO A 180 6.35 -38.67 21.48
CA PRO A 180 5.39 -37.67 21.95
C PRO A 180 6.00 -36.24 21.92
N PRO A 181 5.19 -35.16 21.94
CA PRO A 181 5.69 -33.79 21.81
C PRO A 181 6.81 -33.44 22.79
N SER A 182 6.75 -33.89 24.05
CA SER A 182 7.79 -33.61 25.04
C SER A 182 9.15 -34.23 24.72
N ALA A 183 9.19 -35.21 23.81
CA ALA A 183 10.41 -35.89 23.36
C ALA A 183 10.94 -35.29 22.05
N GLY A 184 10.41 -34.13 21.64
CA GLY A 184 10.84 -33.41 20.46
C GLY A 184 12.34 -33.19 20.42
N ALA A 185 12.97 -33.55 19.31
CA ALA A 185 14.40 -33.39 19.09
C ALA A 185 14.70 -33.14 17.61
N PHE A 186 15.66 -32.27 17.31
CA PHE A 186 16.15 -32.08 15.94
C PHE A 186 16.92 -33.32 15.45
N ARG A 187 16.95 -33.54 14.13
CA ARG A 187 17.72 -34.63 13.55
C ARG A 187 19.22 -34.47 13.89
N PRO A 188 19.96 -35.56 14.15
CA PRO A 188 21.38 -35.47 14.50
C PRO A 188 22.24 -34.74 13.46
N ASP A 189 21.92 -34.83 12.17
CA ASP A 189 22.64 -34.13 11.08
C ASP A 189 22.42 -32.61 11.07
N VAL A 190 21.31 -32.13 11.66
CA VAL A 190 20.94 -30.71 11.69
C VAL A 190 21.46 -30.03 12.96
N VAL A 191 21.60 -30.76 14.08
CA VAL A 191 22.03 -30.23 15.39
C VAL A 191 23.30 -29.37 15.31
N PRO A 192 24.38 -29.75 14.59
CA PRO A 192 25.60 -28.93 14.50
C PRO A 192 25.37 -27.53 13.91
N TYR A 193 24.38 -27.37 13.04
CA TYR A 193 23.98 -26.07 12.47
C TYR A 193 22.94 -25.37 13.34
N MET A 194 22.01 -26.13 13.91
CA MET A 194 20.89 -25.59 14.67
C MET A 194 21.32 -24.97 16.00
N GLN A 195 22.21 -25.63 16.74
CA GLN A 195 22.66 -25.14 18.04
C GLN A 195 23.25 -23.72 17.98
N PRO A 196 24.17 -23.38 17.05
CA PRO A 196 24.67 -22.00 16.94
C PRO A 196 23.63 -21.03 16.34
N ILE A 197 22.67 -21.48 15.52
CA ILE A 197 21.53 -20.66 15.07
C ILE A 197 20.65 -20.27 16.26
N LEU A 198 20.32 -21.21 17.16
CA LEU A 198 19.56 -20.91 18.38
C LEU A 198 20.31 -19.93 19.29
N GLY A 199 21.63 -20.12 19.44
CA GLY A 199 22.50 -19.16 20.14
C GLY A 199 22.42 -17.74 19.55
N PHE A 200 22.41 -17.63 18.22
CA PHE A 200 22.22 -16.35 17.54
C PHE A 200 20.82 -15.77 17.76
N LEU A 201 19.75 -16.56 17.64
CA LEU A 201 18.37 -16.09 17.82
C LEU A 201 18.13 -15.59 19.25
N SER A 202 18.65 -16.30 20.25
CA SER A 202 18.64 -15.88 21.66
C SER A 202 19.35 -14.52 21.84
N MET A 203 20.57 -14.39 21.30
CA MET A 203 21.35 -13.13 21.37
C MET A 203 20.62 -11.96 20.68
N ALA A 204 20.06 -12.21 19.50
CA ALA A 204 19.35 -11.22 18.70
C ALA A 204 17.92 -10.94 19.20
N ARG A 205 17.43 -11.68 20.22
CA ARG A 205 16.03 -11.66 20.70
C ARG A 205 15.03 -11.86 19.56
N SER A 206 15.34 -12.82 18.69
CA SER A 206 14.55 -13.15 17.51
C SER A 206 13.85 -14.49 17.70
N SER A 207 12.71 -14.66 17.02
CA SER A 207 11.91 -15.88 17.11
C SER A 207 12.41 -16.96 16.17
N PHE A 208 12.14 -18.21 16.53
CA PHE A 208 12.33 -19.38 15.68
C PHE A 208 11.12 -19.54 14.75
N LEU A 209 11.34 -19.54 13.44
CA LEU A 209 10.26 -19.68 12.45
C LEU A 209 10.21 -21.11 11.92
N ILE A 210 9.03 -21.72 12.01
CA ILE A 210 8.80 -23.12 11.59
C ILE A 210 7.56 -23.22 10.69
N ASN A 211 7.67 -24.01 9.62
CA ASN A 211 6.59 -24.37 8.72
C ASN A 211 5.97 -25.68 9.22
N CYS A 212 4.75 -25.62 9.75
CA CYS A 212 4.07 -26.76 10.37
C CYS A 212 2.81 -27.11 9.58
N TYR A 213 2.76 -28.32 9.01
CA TYR A 213 1.64 -28.76 8.19
C TYR A 213 1.12 -30.13 8.68
N PRO A 214 0.05 -30.16 9.50
CA PRO A 214 -0.65 -31.39 9.86
C PRO A 214 -1.08 -32.23 8.64
N PHE A 215 -1.38 -31.57 7.52
CA PHE A 215 -1.72 -32.22 6.25
C PHE A 215 -0.68 -33.28 5.84
N PHE A 216 0.62 -33.02 5.94
CA PHE A 216 1.63 -33.97 5.47
C PHE A 216 1.68 -35.24 6.33
N ALA A 217 1.43 -35.13 7.64
CA ALA A 217 1.35 -36.29 8.52
C ALA A 217 0.11 -37.14 8.20
N TYR A 218 -1.04 -36.49 8.00
CA TYR A 218 -2.26 -37.19 7.58
C TYR A 218 -2.12 -37.86 6.21
N LYS A 219 -1.55 -37.14 5.22
CA LYS A 219 -1.27 -37.67 3.88
C LYS A 219 -0.36 -38.91 3.93
N ALA A 220 0.66 -38.90 4.78
CA ALA A 220 1.63 -39.99 4.89
C ALA A 220 1.06 -41.25 5.55
N ASP A 221 0.16 -41.11 6.53
CA ASP A 221 -0.45 -42.23 7.24
C ASP A 221 -1.92 -41.94 7.63
N PRO A 222 -2.86 -41.93 6.67
CA PRO A 222 -4.26 -41.62 6.95
C PRO A 222 -4.98 -42.71 7.75
N GLY A 223 -4.35 -43.88 7.95
CA GLY A 223 -4.88 -44.99 8.74
C GLY A 223 -4.61 -44.80 10.24
N SER A 224 -3.44 -44.27 10.60
CA SER A 224 -3.07 -44.06 12.01
C SER A 224 -3.24 -42.62 12.49
N VAL A 225 -3.21 -41.63 11.59
CA VAL A 225 -3.41 -40.22 11.92
C VAL A 225 -4.90 -39.88 11.78
N PRO A 226 -5.63 -39.63 12.88
CA PRO A 226 -7.04 -39.28 12.79
C PRO A 226 -7.22 -37.93 12.09
N LEU A 227 -8.14 -37.87 11.11
CA LEU A 227 -8.38 -36.64 10.36
C LEU A 227 -8.96 -35.53 11.24
N ASP A 228 -9.82 -35.88 12.19
CA ASP A 228 -10.39 -34.96 13.17
C ASP A 228 -9.30 -34.29 14.04
N TYR A 229 -8.29 -35.05 14.46
CA TYR A 229 -7.12 -34.55 15.16
C TYR A 229 -6.27 -33.59 14.32
N ALA A 230 -6.12 -33.85 13.02
CA ALA A 230 -5.41 -32.96 12.10
C ALA A 230 -6.20 -31.68 11.76
N LEU A 231 -7.54 -31.75 11.78
CA LEU A 231 -8.46 -30.66 11.40
C LEU A 231 -9.00 -29.84 12.58
N PHE A 232 -8.49 -30.02 13.81
CA PHE A 232 -9.01 -29.38 15.04
C PHE A 232 -10.49 -29.70 15.35
N GLN A 233 -11.02 -30.78 14.80
CA GLN A 233 -12.39 -31.23 15.09
C GLN A 233 -12.44 -31.92 16.47
N PRO A 234 -13.63 -32.03 17.10
CA PRO A 234 -13.77 -32.73 18.38
C PRO A 234 -13.24 -34.17 18.30
N ASN A 235 -12.25 -34.48 19.14
CA ASN A 235 -11.58 -35.78 19.22
C ASN A 235 -11.07 -35.98 20.66
N PRO A 236 -10.71 -37.20 21.09
CA PRO A 236 -10.22 -37.45 22.46
C PRO A 236 -8.87 -36.77 22.76
N GLY A 237 -8.15 -36.32 21.73
CA GLY A 237 -6.80 -35.81 21.81
C GLY A 237 -5.77 -36.92 22.00
N VAL A 238 -4.51 -36.50 22.03
CA VAL A 238 -3.35 -37.34 22.26
C VAL A 238 -2.67 -36.87 23.53
N THR A 239 -2.68 -37.72 24.56
CA THR A 239 -2.01 -37.41 25.83
C THR A 239 -0.53 -37.77 25.76
N ASP A 240 0.32 -36.79 26.00
CA ASP A 240 1.75 -37.00 26.12
C ASP A 240 2.06 -37.85 27.37
N PRO A 241 2.73 -39.01 27.24
CA PRO A 241 2.96 -39.92 28.34
C PRO A 241 3.92 -39.37 29.41
N ASN A 242 4.78 -38.41 29.05
CA ASN A 242 5.79 -37.86 29.95
C ASN A 242 5.25 -36.66 30.72
N THR A 243 4.59 -35.73 30.03
CA THR A 243 4.10 -34.47 30.63
C THR A 243 2.64 -34.53 31.08
N LYS A 244 1.88 -35.53 30.62
CA LYS A 244 0.43 -35.64 30.80
C LYS A 244 -0.39 -34.51 30.16
N LEU A 245 0.24 -33.68 29.32
CA LEU A 245 -0.45 -32.68 28.53
C LEU A 245 -1.29 -33.38 27.45
N ASN A 246 -2.55 -32.98 27.32
CA ASN A 246 -3.42 -33.48 26.26
C ASN A 246 -3.44 -32.51 25.09
N TYR A 247 -3.10 -33.02 23.92
CA TYR A 247 -3.14 -32.28 22.67
C TYR A 247 -4.43 -32.62 21.95
N ASP A 248 -5.35 -31.67 21.83
CA ASP A 248 -6.61 -31.87 21.10
C ASP A 248 -6.47 -31.68 19.59
N ASN A 249 -5.29 -31.27 19.11
CA ASN A 249 -4.99 -31.15 17.69
C ASN A 249 -3.50 -31.34 17.39
N MET A 250 -3.20 -31.70 16.14
CA MET A 250 -1.83 -31.97 15.70
C MET A 250 -0.94 -30.74 15.64
N LEU A 251 -1.45 -29.56 15.24
CA LEU A 251 -0.62 -28.37 15.12
C LEU A 251 0.01 -27.99 16.47
N TYR A 252 -0.74 -28.10 17.57
CA TYR A 252 -0.24 -27.83 18.92
C TYR A 252 0.83 -28.83 19.34
N ALA A 253 0.64 -30.11 18.99
CA ALA A 253 1.65 -31.14 19.23
C ALA A 253 2.94 -30.86 18.44
N GLN A 254 2.83 -30.44 17.18
CA GLN A 254 3.99 -30.06 16.35
C GLN A 254 4.73 -28.86 16.93
N ILE A 255 4.02 -27.78 17.31
CA ILE A 255 4.63 -26.59 17.93
C ILE A 255 5.36 -26.95 19.22
N ASP A 256 4.73 -27.73 20.10
CA ASP A 256 5.34 -28.08 21.39
C ASP A 256 6.51 -29.06 21.22
N SER A 257 6.50 -29.90 20.19
CA SER A 257 7.68 -30.70 19.85
C SER A 257 8.89 -29.86 19.44
N VAL A 258 8.67 -28.74 18.75
CA VAL A 258 9.72 -27.80 18.39
C VAL A 258 10.23 -27.07 19.64
N TYR A 259 9.35 -26.63 20.52
CA TYR A 259 9.76 -26.07 21.82
C TYR A 259 10.60 -27.05 22.64
N ALA A 260 10.19 -28.33 22.70
CA ALA A 260 10.96 -29.38 23.38
C ALA A 260 12.35 -29.57 22.76
N ALA A 261 12.47 -29.55 21.42
CA ALA A 261 13.75 -29.67 20.73
C ALA A 261 14.69 -28.47 20.98
N ILE A 262 14.14 -27.25 20.98
CA ILE A 262 14.88 -26.03 21.32
C ILE A 262 15.37 -26.08 22.77
N GLN A 263 14.49 -26.53 23.69
CA GLN A 263 14.84 -26.72 25.10
C GLN A 263 15.91 -27.79 25.32
N ALA A 264 15.87 -28.89 24.56
CA ALA A 264 16.88 -29.94 24.62
C ALA A 264 18.29 -29.44 24.20
N LEU A 265 18.35 -28.38 23.39
CA LEU A 265 19.59 -27.68 23.03
C LEU A 265 19.92 -26.49 23.97
N GLY A 266 19.21 -26.35 25.09
CA GLY A 266 19.56 -25.40 26.17
C GLY A 266 18.87 -24.04 26.10
N HIS A 267 17.90 -23.86 25.19
CA HIS A 267 17.21 -22.57 25.01
C HIS A 267 15.76 -22.62 25.51
N THR A 268 15.38 -21.66 26.34
CA THR A 268 14.00 -21.54 26.88
C THR A 268 13.38 -20.16 26.63
N ASP A 269 14.20 -19.26 26.10
CA ASP A 269 13.98 -17.84 25.86
C ASP A 269 13.60 -17.51 24.41
N ILE A 270 13.57 -18.52 23.53
CA ILE A 270 13.26 -18.36 22.12
C ILE A 270 11.78 -18.72 21.89
N ASP A 271 11.03 -17.76 21.36
CA ASP A 271 9.65 -17.97 20.94
C ASP A 271 9.58 -18.69 19.59
N VAL A 272 8.61 -19.60 19.43
CA VAL A 272 8.33 -20.29 18.17
C VAL A 272 7.17 -19.57 17.48
N LYS A 273 7.37 -19.20 16.21
CA LYS A 273 6.34 -18.63 15.34
C LYS A 273 6.12 -19.53 14.13
N ILE A 274 4.86 -19.69 13.75
CA ILE A 274 4.47 -20.55 12.65
C ILE A 274 4.58 -19.70 11.39
N SER A 275 5.65 -19.96 10.65
CA SER A 275 6.02 -19.22 9.45
C SER A 275 5.15 -19.58 8.25
N GLU A 276 4.60 -20.79 8.27
CA GLU A 276 3.62 -21.30 7.31
C GLU A 276 2.80 -22.43 7.94
N THR A 277 1.50 -22.44 7.67
CA THR A 277 0.64 -23.60 7.85
C THR A 277 -0.58 -23.50 6.93
N GLY A 278 -1.06 -24.62 6.42
CA GLY A 278 -2.18 -24.64 5.49
C GLY A 278 -2.63 -26.05 5.16
N TRP A 279 -3.66 -26.13 4.33
CA TRP A 279 -4.20 -27.40 3.85
C TRP A 279 -4.65 -27.24 2.39
N PRO A 280 -4.18 -28.08 1.46
CA PRO A 280 -4.49 -27.91 0.05
C PRO A 280 -5.94 -28.30 -0.25
N SER A 281 -6.60 -27.49 -1.08
CA SER A 281 -7.98 -27.72 -1.53
C SER A 281 -8.09 -28.78 -2.63
N ARG A 282 -6.97 -29.18 -3.22
CA ARG A 282 -6.90 -30.19 -4.27
C ARG A 282 -5.48 -30.75 -4.34
N GLY A 283 -5.35 -32.05 -4.51
CA GLY A 283 -4.06 -32.73 -4.69
C GLY A 283 -4.09 -33.78 -5.78
N ASP A 284 -2.96 -34.47 -5.96
CA ASP A 284 -2.86 -35.66 -6.81
C ASP A 284 -3.64 -36.84 -6.18
N PRO A 285 -3.92 -37.93 -6.92
CA PRO A 285 -4.72 -39.05 -6.40
C PRO A 285 -4.19 -39.71 -5.11
N ASP A 286 -2.88 -39.61 -4.85
CA ASP A 286 -2.21 -40.11 -3.64
C ASP A 286 -2.16 -39.08 -2.49
N GLU A 287 -2.63 -37.86 -2.71
CA GLU A 287 -2.69 -36.79 -1.72
C GLU A 287 -4.01 -36.80 -0.95
N VAL A 288 -4.25 -37.91 -0.26
CA VAL A 288 -5.49 -38.13 0.50
C VAL A 288 -5.73 -37.00 1.49
N GLY A 289 -6.97 -36.50 1.50
CA GLY A 289 -7.40 -35.40 2.35
C GLY A 289 -7.31 -34.01 1.71
N ALA A 290 -6.67 -33.85 0.55
CA ALA A 290 -6.60 -32.58 -0.17
C ALA A 290 -7.94 -32.23 -0.86
N THR A 291 -8.88 -31.66 -0.12
CA THR A 291 -10.22 -31.28 -0.59
C THR A 291 -10.60 -29.88 -0.10
N PRO A 292 -11.50 -29.16 -0.79
CA PRO A 292 -11.95 -27.85 -0.35
C PRO A 292 -12.63 -27.88 1.03
N GLU A 293 -13.32 -28.99 1.35
CA GLU A 293 -14.00 -29.18 2.63
C GLU A 293 -13.00 -29.29 3.79
N ASN A 294 -11.94 -30.10 3.63
CA ASN A 294 -10.91 -30.26 4.65
C ASN A 294 -10.08 -28.99 4.77
N ALA A 295 -9.76 -28.33 3.65
CA ALA A 295 -9.04 -27.06 3.66
C ALA A 295 -9.83 -25.96 4.38
N GLY A 296 -11.12 -25.82 4.07
CA GLY A 296 -12.02 -24.90 4.77
C GLY A 296 -12.16 -25.24 6.25
N THR A 297 -12.22 -26.53 6.61
CA THR A 297 -12.29 -26.97 8.01
C THR A 297 -11.01 -26.62 8.78
N TYR A 298 -9.84 -26.95 8.22
CA TYR A 298 -8.55 -26.68 8.84
C TYR A 298 -8.36 -25.18 9.09
N ILE A 299 -8.54 -24.37 8.05
CA ILE A 299 -8.36 -22.92 8.13
C ILE A 299 -9.42 -22.27 9.02
N GLY A 300 -10.69 -22.64 8.88
CA GLY A 300 -11.77 -22.09 9.70
C GLY A 300 -11.55 -22.33 11.19
N ASN A 301 -11.18 -23.56 11.56
CA ASN A 301 -10.88 -23.89 12.94
C ASN A 301 -9.59 -23.22 13.44
N LEU A 302 -8.55 -23.13 12.62
CA LEU A 302 -7.32 -22.41 12.96
C LEU A 302 -7.61 -20.93 13.26
N LEU A 303 -8.40 -20.26 12.42
CA LEU A 303 -8.79 -18.86 12.63
C LEU A 303 -9.57 -18.69 13.94
N GLN A 304 -10.47 -19.63 14.26
CA GLN A 304 -11.19 -19.62 15.54
C GLN A 304 -10.24 -19.75 16.73
N ARG A 305 -9.21 -20.61 16.65
CA ARG A 305 -8.19 -20.76 17.71
C ARG A 305 -7.36 -19.48 17.90
N ILE A 306 -7.02 -18.79 16.80
CA ILE A 306 -6.32 -17.50 16.82
C ILE A 306 -7.20 -16.41 17.45
N GLU A 307 -8.48 -16.33 17.07
CA GLU A 307 -9.45 -15.37 17.62
C GLU A 307 -9.64 -15.57 19.14
N MET A 308 -9.69 -16.83 19.58
CA MET A 308 -9.74 -17.19 21.00
C MET A 308 -8.43 -16.90 21.76
N LYS A 309 -7.38 -16.40 21.07
CA LYS A 309 -6.04 -16.16 21.62
C LYS A 309 -5.47 -17.40 22.33
N GLN A 310 -5.77 -18.60 21.82
CA GLN A 310 -5.32 -19.84 22.44
C GLN A 310 -3.82 -20.07 22.21
N GLY A 311 -3.14 -20.49 23.28
CA GLY A 311 -1.81 -21.09 23.23
C GLY A 311 -1.85 -22.61 23.15
N THR A 312 -0.68 -23.22 23.08
CA THR A 312 -0.53 -24.69 23.10
C THR A 312 -0.62 -25.24 24.53
N PRO A 313 -0.81 -26.56 24.74
CA PRO A 313 -0.80 -27.16 26.07
C PRO A 313 0.47 -26.86 26.88
N LEU A 314 1.66 -26.82 26.27
CA LEU A 314 2.91 -26.46 26.96
C LEU A 314 3.03 -24.96 27.23
N ARG A 315 2.44 -24.11 26.37
CA ARG A 315 2.51 -22.64 26.45
C ARG A 315 1.09 -22.01 26.40
N PRO A 316 0.21 -22.29 27.38
CA PRO A 316 -1.21 -21.92 27.28
C PRO A 316 -1.46 -20.41 27.38
N SER A 317 -0.52 -19.65 27.95
CA SER A 317 -0.62 -18.19 28.12
C SER A 317 -0.07 -17.38 26.95
N VAL A 318 0.54 -18.04 25.95
CA VAL A 318 1.12 -17.38 24.79
C VAL A 318 0.29 -17.77 23.57
N PRO A 319 -0.49 -16.83 22.99
CA PRO A 319 -1.27 -17.12 21.80
C PRO A 319 -0.37 -17.56 20.64
N ILE A 320 -0.85 -18.50 19.83
CA ILE A 320 -0.14 -18.90 18.61
C ILE A 320 0.01 -17.70 17.66
N ASP A 321 1.19 -17.55 17.05
CA ASP A 321 1.49 -16.53 16.04
C ASP A 321 1.74 -17.22 14.70
N VAL A 322 0.81 -17.06 13.75
CA VAL A 322 0.70 -17.92 12.57
C VAL A 322 0.60 -17.10 11.29
N TYR A 323 1.34 -17.53 10.27
CA TYR A 323 1.12 -17.17 8.88
C TYR A 323 0.43 -18.31 8.13
N VAL A 324 -0.77 -18.04 7.63
CA VAL A 324 -1.56 -18.96 6.82
C VAL A 324 -0.98 -19.04 5.42
N PHE A 325 -0.65 -20.25 4.99
CA PHE A 325 -0.17 -20.57 3.65
C PHE A 325 -1.33 -21.10 2.79
N ALA A 326 -1.79 -20.38 1.76
CA ALA A 326 -1.33 -19.05 1.32
C ALA A 326 -2.51 -18.19 0.82
N LEU A 327 -2.24 -16.92 0.50
CA LEU A 327 -3.29 -16.00 0.04
C LEU A 327 -3.99 -16.50 -1.24
N PHE A 328 -3.22 -16.94 -2.23
CA PHE A 328 -3.74 -17.36 -3.54
C PHE A 328 -3.28 -18.77 -3.93
N ASN A 329 -4.04 -19.39 -4.82
CA ASN A 329 -3.55 -20.54 -5.58
C ASN A 329 -2.46 -20.08 -6.56
N GLU A 330 -1.28 -20.69 -6.47
CA GLU A 330 -0.09 -20.31 -7.23
C GLU A 330 0.18 -21.30 -8.36
N ASN A 331 -0.31 -21.00 -9.58
CA ASN A 331 -0.36 -21.95 -10.69
C ASN A 331 1.00 -22.39 -11.26
N LEU A 332 2.07 -21.64 -11.00
CA LEU A 332 3.43 -21.95 -11.48
C LEU A 332 4.26 -22.74 -10.45
N LYS A 333 3.73 -23.05 -9.26
CA LYS A 333 4.47 -23.85 -8.27
C LYS A 333 4.77 -25.26 -8.82
N PRO A 334 6.05 -25.69 -8.78
CA PRO A 334 6.44 -27.02 -9.21
C PRO A 334 6.01 -28.08 -8.19
N GLY A 335 6.10 -29.36 -8.57
CA GLY A 335 5.79 -30.48 -7.69
C GLY A 335 4.32 -30.95 -7.79
N PRO A 336 3.81 -31.64 -6.75
CA PRO A 336 2.48 -32.26 -6.79
C PRO A 336 1.35 -31.25 -6.96
N ALA A 337 0.15 -31.70 -7.31
CA ALA A 337 -1.00 -30.82 -7.50
C ALA A 337 -1.36 -30.00 -6.27
N SER A 338 -1.13 -30.51 -5.06
CA SER A 338 -1.33 -29.76 -3.80
C SER A 338 -0.64 -28.40 -3.78
N GLU A 339 0.60 -28.32 -4.28
CA GLU A 339 1.41 -27.09 -4.26
C GLU A 339 0.72 -25.91 -4.95
N ARG A 340 -0.14 -26.16 -5.95
CA ARG A 340 -0.86 -25.14 -6.71
C ARG A 340 -2.23 -24.79 -6.10
N ASN A 341 -2.61 -25.39 -4.98
CA ASN A 341 -3.99 -25.39 -4.45
C ASN A 341 -4.10 -25.08 -2.94
N TYR A 342 -3.11 -24.41 -2.35
CA TYR A 342 -3.12 -23.96 -0.94
C TYR A 342 -3.85 -22.62 -0.69
N GLY A 343 -4.28 -21.94 -1.75
CA GLY A 343 -4.85 -20.61 -1.67
C GLY A 343 -6.14 -20.52 -0.87
N LEU A 344 -6.27 -19.46 -0.08
CA LEU A 344 -7.56 -19.01 0.46
C LEU A 344 -8.47 -18.50 -0.67
N PHE A 345 -7.86 -17.89 -1.69
CA PHE A 345 -8.54 -17.32 -2.85
C PHE A 345 -8.00 -17.88 -4.16
N TYR A 346 -8.88 -17.97 -5.15
CA TYR A 346 -8.45 -18.01 -6.54
C TYR A 346 -7.84 -16.64 -6.92
N PRO A 347 -7.00 -16.58 -7.97
CA PRO A 347 -6.43 -15.32 -8.43
C PRO A 347 -7.47 -14.28 -8.87
N ASP A 348 -8.71 -14.68 -9.16
CA ASP A 348 -9.82 -13.76 -9.44
C ASP A 348 -10.50 -13.20 -8.18
N GLY A 349 -10.05 -13.61 -6.98
CA GLY A 349 -10.54 -13.15 -5.69
C GLY A 349 -11.75 -13.88 -5.15
N ARG A 350 -12.26 -14.89 -5.86
CA ARG A 350 -13.27 -15.79 -5.28
C ARG A 350 -12.61 -16.65 -4.20
N PRO A 351 -13.25 -16.80 -3.02
CA PRO A 351 -12.75 -17.73 -2.01
C PRO A 351 -12.79 -19.15 -2.56
N VAL A 352 -11.73 -19.93 -2.32
CA VAL A 352 -11.69 -21.36 -2.66
C VAL A 352 -12.66 -22.16 -1.78
N TYR A 353 -12.78 -21.74 -0.51
CA TYR A 353 -13.68 -22.26 0.50
C TYR A 353 -14.11 -21.13 1.45
N ASN A 354 -15.28 -21.24 2.07
CA ASN A 354 -15.81 -20.20 2.94
C ASN A 354 -15.36 -20.41 4.39
N VAL A 355 -14.47 -19.55 4.87
CA VAL A 355 -13.97 -19.53 6.26
C VAL A 355 -14.38 -18.25 7.01
N GLY A 356 -15.41 -17.55 6.53
CA GLY A 356 -15.87 -16.30 7.14
C GLY A 356 -14.97 -15.08 6.89
N LEU A 357 -13.81 -15.25 6.25
CA LEU A 357 -12.98 -14.16 5.73
C LEU A 357 -13.70 -13.47 4.57
N ARG A 358 -14.36 -12.34 4.83
CA ARG A 358 -15.00 -11.51 3.80
C ARG A 358 -13.96 -10.61 3.12
N GLY A 359 -13.13 -11.21 2.28
CA GLY A 359 -12.17 -10.49 1.45
C GLY A 359 -12.82 -9.88 0.22
N TYR A 360 -12.55 -8.61 -0.04
CA TYR A 360 -12.95 -7.91 -1.25
C TYR A 360 -11.76 -7.76 -2.18
N LEU A 361 -11.71 -8.56 -3.24
CA LEU A 361 -10.80 -8.32 -4.35
C LEU A 361 -11.51 -7.47 -5.42
N PRO A 362 -10.99 -6.29 -5.77
CA PRO A 362 -11.58 -5.48 -6.84
C PRO A 362 -11.60 -6.27 -8.17
N PRO A 363 -12.72 -6.40 -8.92
CA PRO A 363 -12.76 -7.16 -10.18
C PRO A 363 -11.85 -6.63 -11.29
N ILE A 364 -11.48 -7.52 -12.22
CA ILE A 364 -10.83 -7.23 -13.53
C ILE A 364 -11.96 -6.98 -14.54
N ASP A 365 -11.94 -5.87 -15.27
CA ASP A 365 -13.00 -5.55 -16.24
C ASP A 365 -12.83 -6.35 -17.56
N ASP A 366 -13.48 -7.53 -17.64
CA ASP A 366 -13.55 -8.36 -18.84
C ASP A 366 -14.92 -8.21 -19.54
N SER A 367 -15.09 -7.13 -20.30
CA SER A 367 -16.26 -6.95 -21.17
C SER A 367 -15.88 -6.73 -22.63
N ARG A 368 -15.26 -7.73 -23.27
CA ARG A 368 -15.20 -7.84 -24.74
C ARG A 368 -16.11 -8.95 -25.26
N GLY A 369 -17.40 -8.65 -25.30
CA GLY A 369 -18.39 -9.43 -26.04
C GLY A 369 -18.18 -9.30 -27.56
N THR A 370 -17.83 -10.42 -28.19
CA THR A 370 -18.19 -10.83 -29.55
C THR A 370 -18.88 -9.77 -30.43
N ARG A 371 -18.10 -9.09 -31.29
CA ARG A 371 -18.67 -8.41 -32.46
C ARG A 371 -18.37 -9.20 -33.72
N LYS A 372 -19.46 -9.69 -34.32
CA LYS A 372 -19.53 -10.35 -35.64
C LYS A 372 -18.79 -9.54 -36.70
N ASP A 373 -17.95 -10.24 -37.46
CA ASP A 373 -17.30 -9.74 -38.67
C ASP A 373 -18.34 -9.30 -39.71
N GLY A 374 -18.42 -7.99 -39.93
CA GLY A 374 -19.03 -7.37 -41.09
C GLY A 374 -17.96 -7.11 -42.15
N ARG A 375 -18.02 -7.88 -43.24
CA ARG A 375 -17.23 -7.71 -44.47
C ARG A 375 -17.10 -6.25 -44.91
N SER A 376 -15.87 -5.81 -45.22
CA SER A 376 -15.61 -4.89 -46.34
C SER A 376 -14.17 -4.98 -46.89
N ARG A 377 -14.05 -5.74 -47.97
CA ARG A 377 -13.27 -5.52 -49.21
C ARG A 377 -11.83 -4.99 -49.13
N SER A 378 -10.95 -5.89 -49.53
CA SER A 378 -9.63 -5.70 -50.15
C SER A 378 -9.55 -4.59 -51.19
N ARG A 379 -8.46 -3.81 -51.16
CA ARG A 379 -7.74 -3.38 -52.36
C ARG A 379 -6.24 -3.50 -52.13
N SER A 380 -5.60 -4.08 -53.15
CA SER A 380 -4.24 -4.57 -53.21
C SER A 380 -3.23 -3.54 -53.72
N ALA A 381 -1.98 -3.80 -53.35
CA ALA A 381 -0.73 -3.62 -54.09
C ALA A 381 -0.03 -2.24 -54.11
N GLY A 382 1.19 -2.25 -53.55
CA GLY A 382 2.26 -1.27 -53.76
C GLY A 382 3.54 -1.78 -53.10
N ARG A 383 4.63 -1.86 -53.86
CA ARG A 383 5.76 -2.80 -53.73
C ARG A 383 7.02 -2.13 -53.18
N GLN A 384 7.77 -2.88 -52.36
CA GLN A 384 9.24 -2.86 -52.11
C GLN A 384 9.97 -1.53 -51.81
N ARG A 385 10.72 -1.51 -50.70
CA ARG A 385 12.20 -1.67 -50.71
C ARG A 385 12.73 -1.80 -49.27
N GLY A 386 13.63 -2.75 -49.07
CA GLY A 386 14.36 -2.93 -47.81
C GLY A 386 15.71 -2.20 -47.84
N SER A 387 16.20 -1.86 -46.66
CA SER A 387 17.62 -1.65 -46.38
C SER A 387 17.89 -1.91 -44.90
N ARG A 388 18.66 -2.97 -44.62
CA ARG A 388 19.46 -3.13 -43.40
C ARG A 388 20.51 -2.02 -43.35
N VAL A 389 20.79 -1.44 -42.17
CA VAL A 389 22.16 -1.12 -41.72
C VAL A 389 22.21 -1.07 -40.18
N ASP A 390 23.04 -1.96 -39.65
CA ASP A 390 23.96 -1.92 -38.51
C ASP A 390 23.74 -1.08 -37.24
N SER A 391 23.79 -1.84 -36.16
CA SER A 391 24.16 -1.46 -34.79
C SER A 391 25.61 -0.97 -34.67
N ALA A 392 25.80 0.22 -34.10
CA ALA A 392 27.09 0.70 -33.61
C ALA A 392 27.01 1.03 -32.12
N ARG A 393 27.86 0.34 -31.35
CA ARG A 393 28.22 0.63 -29.95
C ARG A 393 28.99 1.95 -29.88
N LEU A 394 28.71 2.78 -28.88
CA LEU A 394 29.58 3.88 -28.47
C LEU A 394 29.83 3.82 -26.96
N ARG A 395 31.08 3.52 -26.62
CA ARG A 395 31.72 3.79 -25.32
C ARG A 395 31.79 5.29 -25.11
N VAL A 396 31.58 5.75 -23.88
CA VAL A 396 32.07 7.06 -23.42
C VAL A 396 32.88 6.85 -22.14
N GLN A 397 34.12 7.34 -22.20
CA GLN A 397 35.12 7.35 -21.15
C GLN A 397 34.76 8.29 -20.00
N ALA A 398 35.22 7.89 -18.82
CA ALA A 398 35.34 8.72 -17.63
C ALA A 398 36.27 9.92 -17.87
N GLY A 399 35.84 11.08 -17.38
CA GLY A 399 36.66 12.27 -17.20
C GLY A 399 36.51 12.74 -15.76
N SER A 400 37.57 12.53 -14.99
CA SER A 400 37.81 13.15 -13.69
C SER A 400 38.25 14.59 -13.86
N GLU A 401 37.72 15.53 -13.08
CA GLU A 401 38.51 16.68 -12.62
C GLU A 401 37.92 17.39 -11.40
N PHE A 402 38.86 17.90 -10.62
CA PHE A 402 38.83 18.53 -9.30
C PHE A 402 38.10 19.88 -9.24
N PHE A 403 37.57 20.22 -8.06
CA PHE A 403 37.49 21.55 -7.38
C PHE A 403 36.33 21.45 -6.36
N GLY A 404 36.36 21.86 -5.10
CA GLY A 404 37.32 22.53 -4.24
C GLY A 404 36.57 22.76 -2.92
N GLN A 405 37.17 22.39 -1.79
CA GLN A 405 36.61 22.59 -0.45
C GLN A 405 36.48 24.08 -0.11
N ARG A 406 35.32 24.50 0.39
CA ARG A 406 35.20 25.63 1.31
C ARG A 406 34.23 25.27 2.44
N GLY A 407 34.78 25.31 3.66
CA GLY A 407 34.04 25.14 4.90
C GLY A 407 33.10 26.29 5.21
N GLY A 408 32.01 25.96 5.90
CA GLY A 408 31.05 26.92 6.43
C GLY A 408 30.46 26.35 7.73
N ARG A 409 30.60 27.13 8.81
CA ARG A 409 30.32 26.82 10.21
C ARG A 409 28.90 26.33 10.48
N ALA A 410 28.79 25.34 11.36
CA ALA A 410 27.58 24.94 12.05
C ALA A 410 27.10 26.05 13.02
N GLY A 411 25.90 26.57 12.77
CA GLY A 411 25.13 27.37 13.72
C GLY A 411 24.11 26.48 14.44
N LYS A 412 24.23 26.39 15.76
CA LYS A 412 23.25 25.75 16.65
C LYS A 412 21.90 26.47 16.51
N MET A 413 20.84 25.74 16.19
CA MET A 413 19.46 26.22 16.32
C MET A 413 18.76 25.37 17.38
N THR A 414 18.39 26.03 18.47
CA THR A 414 17.67 25.51 19.63
C THR A 414 16.25 25.10 19.23
N THR A 415 15.87 23.87 19.55
CA THR A 415 14.51 23.34 19.40
C THR A 415 13.61 23.87 20.51
N SER A 416 12.63 24.71 20.17
CA SER A 416 11.47 24.96 21.05
C SER A 416 10.40 23.92 20.71
N SER A 417 10.15 23.03 21.66
CA SER A 417 8.99 22.16 21.74
C SER A 417 7.71 22.99 21.84
N GLY A 418 6.85 22.88 20.81
CA GLY A 418 5.51 23.47 20.78
C GLY A 418 4.54 22.48 20.17
N ASN A 419 3.58 22.03 20.98
CA ASN A 419 2.47 21.16 20.60
C ASN A 419 1.71 21.72 19.38
N ALA A 420 1.71 20.99 18.27
CA ALA A 420 0.78 21.18 17.16
C ALA A 420 0.45 19.80 16.58
N VAL A 421 -0.46 19.10 17.27
CA VAL A 421 -1.05 17.83 16.82
C VAL A 421 -2.47 18.14 16.30
N PHE A 422 -2.92 17.38 15.30
CA PHE A 422 -4.32 17.13 14.94
C PHE A 422 -5.05 18.06 13.93
N VAL A 423 -4.45 18.47 12.79
CA VAL A 423 -5.27 18.88 11.60
C VAL A 423 -4.67 18.48 10.22
N LEU A 424 -3.40 18.08 10.14
CA LEU A 424 -2.64 18.10 8.87
C LEU A 424 -2.82 16.90 7.89
N LEU A 425 -3.66 15.91 8.17
CA LEU A 425 -3.75 14.68 7.35
C LEU A 425 -4.91 14.62 6.36
N LEU A 426 -5.89 15.52 6.41
CA LEU A 426 -7.13 15.36 5.63
C LEU A 426 -7.05 15.82 4.15
N SER A 427 -6.09 16.67 3.77
CA SER A 427 -6.20 17.39 2.49
C SER A 427 -5.27 16.92 1.37
N ALA A 428 -4.15 16.25 1.67
CA ALA A 428 -3.38 15.55 0.64
C ALA A 428 -3.95 14.15 0.35
N CYS A 429 -4.68 13.59 1.31
CA CYS A 429 -5.38 12.33 1.19
C CYS A 429 -6.59 12.42 0.26
N CYS A 430 -7.43 13.46 0.35
CA CYS A 430 -8.75 13.55 -0.33
C CYS A 430 -8.79 13.58 -1.88
N LEU A 431 -7.72 13.26 -2.62
CA LEU A 431 -7.81 12.91 -4.04
C LEU A 431 -7.22 11.54 -4.36
N ALA A 432 -6.37 10.99 -3.48
CA ALA A 432 -5.89 9.61 -3.56
C ALA A 432 -6.71 8.65 -2.67
N THR A 433 -7.39 9.14 -1.62
CA THR A 433 -8.13 8.33 -0.63
C THR A 433 -9.54 7.95 -1.04
N LEU A 434 -9.91 8.12 -2.31
CA LEU A 434 -11.30 7.89 -2.75
C LEU A 434 -11.42 6.82 -3.80
N ALA A 435 -10.29 6.46 -4.39
CA ALA A 435 -10.06 5.08 -4.81
C ALA A 435 -9.66 4.19 -3.62
N CYS A 436 -9.44 4.76 -2.43
CA CYS A 436 -8.76 4.08 -1.32
C CYS A 436 -9.41 4.28 0.07
N ASP A 437 -10.59 3.70 0.27
CA ASP A 437 -11.20 3.45 1.57
C ASP A 437 -11.38 1.91 1.73
N PRO A 438 -11.07 1.29 2.88
CA PRO A 438 -11.31 -0.15 3.13
C PRO A 438 -12.78 -0.57 3.14
N ASN A 439 -13.71 0.40 3.14
CA ASN A 439 -15.12 0.24 2.75
C ASN A 439 -15.48 1.02 1.45
N GLY A 440 -14.47 1.40 0.68
CA GLY A 440 -14.47 2.33 -0.44
C GLY A 440 -15.27 1.86 -1.64
N ALA A 441 -16.55 2.24 -1.73
CA ALA A 441 -17.32 1.97 -2.93
C ALA A 441 -16.62 2.53 -4.18
N LYS A 442 -16.52 1.67 -5.20
CA LYS A 442 -16.06 2.04 -6.53
C LYS A 442 -16.98 3.13 -7.10
N PHE A 443 -16.40 4.10 -7.81
CA PHE A 443 -17.15 5.09 -8.57
C PHE A 443 -16.64 5.16 -10.02
N GLY A 444 -17.50 5.60 -10.93
CA GLY A 444 -17.24 5.80 -12.34
C GLY A 444 -17.95 7.06 -12.85
N TYR A 445 -17.93 7.27 -14.17
CA TYR A 445 -18.59 8.44 -14.79
C TYR A 445 -19.88 8.08 -15.54
N VAL A 446 -20.24 6.80 -15.56
CA VAL A 446 -21.40 6.27 -16.31
C VAL A 446 -22.12 5.18 -15.51
N GLY A 447 -23.38 4.91 -15.88
CA GLY A 447 -24.18 3.81 -15.34
C GLY A 447 -24.42 3.91 -13.83
N SER A 448 -24.56 2.75 -13.18
CA SER A 448 -24.85 2.66 -11.74
C SER A 448 -23.73 3.16 -10.83
N MET A 449 -22.53 3.41 -11.38
CA MET A 449 -21.40 4.01 -10.66
C MET A 449 -21.21 5.50 -11.00
N GLY A 450 -22.08 6.07 -11.84
CA GLY A 450 -21.97 7.44 -12.32
C GLY A 450 -22.26 8.52 -11.26
N PRO A 451 -22.01 9.80 -11.58
CA PRO A 451 -22.08 10.92 -10.63
C PRO A 451 -23.40 11.08 -9.90
N ASP A 452 -24.52 10.73 -10.55
CA ASP A 452 -25.86 10.80 -9.95
C ASP A 452 -26.05 9.79 -8.81
N HIS A 453 -25.21 8.74 -8.77
CA HIS A 453 -25.28 7.69 -7.77
C HIS A 453 -24.18 7.80 -6.71
N TRP A 454 -23.14 8.61 -6.91
CA TRP A 454 -21.95 8.67 -6.05
C TRP A 454 -22.28 8.75 -4.56
N GLY A 455 -23.22 9.61 -4.17
CA GLY A 455 -23.57 9.77 -2.75
C GLY A 455 -24.23 8.56 -2.08
N SER A 456 -24.69 7.59 -2.88
CA SER A 456 -25.28 6.32 -2.41
C SER A 456 -24.32 5.13 -2.51
N LEU A 457 -23.19 5.29 -3.21
CA LEU A 457 -22.24 4.19 -3.40
C LEU A 457 -21.54 3.86 -2.09
N ASN A 458 -21.13 4.88 -1.32
CA ASN A 458 -20.43 4.75 -0.05
C ASN A 458 -21.00 5.74 0.97
N PRO A 459 -21.18 5.35 2.25
CA PRO A 459 -21.42 6.30 3.35
C PRO A 459 -20.46 7.50 3.38
N ASN A 460 -19.19 7.31 3.00
CA ASN A 460 -18.20 8.39 2.90
C ASN A 460 -18.46 9.34 1.74
N PHE A 461 -19.25 8.96 0.73
CA PHE A 461 -19.57 9.79 -0.43
C PHE A 461 -20.85 10.60 -0.24
N THR A 462 -21.52 10.51 0.91
CA THR A 462 -22.83 11.17 1.14
C THR A 462 -22.80 12.68 0.83
N ARG A 463 -21.65 13.35 0.97
CA ARG A 463 -21.49 14.76 0.57
C ARG A 463 -21.65 15.00 -0.93
N CYS A 464 -21.38 14.02 -1.79
CA CYS A 464 -21.67 14.11 -3.21
C CYS A 464 -23.16 14.28 -3.53
N ALA A 465 -24.05 13.76 -2.67
CA ALA A 465 -25.50 13.92 -2.83
C ALA A 465 -26.09 15.06 -1.97
N MET A 466 -25.57 15.27 -0.76
CA MET A 466 -26.16 16.23 0.21
C MET A 466 -25.42 17.57 0.29
N GLY A 467 -24.25 17.69 -0.33
CA GLY A 467 -23.46 18.92 -0.29
C GLY A 467 -24.12 20.07 -1.06
N THR A 468 -24.04 21.29 -0.54
CA THR A 468 -24.58 22.49 -1.19
C THR A 468 -23.49 23.33 -1.86
N ASN A 469 -22.23 23.17 -1.48
CA ASN A 469 -21.08 23.87 -2.04
C ASN A 469 -20.30 22.95 -2.99
N GLN A 470 -21.01 22.26 -3.87
CA GLN A 470 -20.44 21.23 -4.75
C GLN A 470 -19.79 21.83 -6.02
N SER A 471 -18.82 21.12 -6.57
CA SER A 471 -18.09 21.43 -7.79
C SER A 471 -18.11 20.23 -8.74
N PRO A 472 -17.94 20.43 -10.05
CA PRO A 472 -17.68 21.71 -10.72
C PRO A 472 -18.96 22.55 -10.89
N ILE A 473 -18.83 23.82 -11.26
CA ILE A 473 -19.97 24.70 -11.61
C ILE A 473 -19.81 25.25 -13.02
N ASP A 474 -20.90 25.77 -13.59
CA ASP A 474 -20.79 26.67 -14.75
C ASP A 474 -20.30 28.05 -14.30
N ILE A 475 -19.31 28.58 -14.99
CA ILE A 475 -18.83 29.95 -14.80
C ILE A 475 -19.60 30.86 -15.75
N ALA A 476 -20.73 31.37 -15.27
CA ALA A 476 -21.49 32.44 -15.93
C ALA A 476 -20.70 33.75 -15.85
N THR A 477 -19.98 34.07 -16.93
CA THR A 477 -18.99 35.15 -16.96
C THR A 477 -19.59 36.55 -16.81
N ASP A 478 -20.84 36.71 -17.20
CA ASP A 478 -21.69 37.89 -17.09
C ASP A 478 -22.28 38.08 -15.69
N GLU A 479 -22.45 37.00 -14.92
CA GLU A 479 -22.87 37.04 -13.51
C GLU A 479 -21.70 37.16 -12.53
N ALA A 480 -20.47 36.90 -12.99
CA ALA A 480 -19.27 36.96 -12.16
C ALA A 480 -19.03 38.38 -11.61
N VAL A 481 -18.87 38.49 -10.29
CA VAL A 481 -18.73 39.76 -9.60
C VAL A 481 -17.25 40.17 -9.56
N TYR A 482 -16.92 41.28 -10.22
CA TYR A 482 -15.58 41.86 -10.11
C TYR A 482 -15.26 42.23 -8.66
N ASP A 483 -14.19 41.65 -8.11
CA ASP A 483 -13.74 41.90 -6.74
C ASP A 483 -12.39 42.62 -6.76
N PRO A 484 -12.36 43.95 -6.49
CA PRO A 484 -11.12 44.74 -6.51
C PRO A 484 -10.16 44.39 -5.36
N SER A 485 -10.61 43.65 -4.33
CA SER A 485 -9.75 43.20 -3.24
C SER A 485 -8.86 42.02 -3.64
N MET A 486 -9.25 41.29 -4.69
CA MET A 486 -8.48 40.18 -5.22
C MET A 486 -7.19 40.68 -5.88
N LYS A 487 -6.10 39.92 -5.67
CA LYS A 487 -4.77 40.22 -6.22
C LYS A 487 -4.44 39.29 -7.38
N ALA A 488 -3.40 39.65 -8.14
CA ALA A 488 -2.84 38.76 -9.14
C ALA A 488 -2.46 37.41 -8.49
N LEU A 489 -2.79 36.31 -9.17
CA LEU A 489 -2.47 34.97 -8.67
C LEU A 489 -0.99 34.67 -8.89
N HIS A 490 -0.16 35.02 -7.90
CA HIS A 490 1.27 34.78 -7.94
C HIS A 490 1.56 33.29 -7.74
N ARG A 491 2.03 32.65 -8.81
CA ARG A 491 2.42 31.23 -8.85
C ARG A 491 3.93 31.16 -8.99
N ASN A 492 4.62 30.73 -7.94
CA ASN A 492 6.07 30.58 -7.92
C ASN A 492 6.45 29.12 -8.13
N TYR A 493 6.37 28.66 -9.38
CA TYR A 493 6.74 27.30 -9.77
C TYR A 493 8.23 27.20 -10.15
N THR A 494 8.85 26.05 -9.89
CA THR A 494 10.25 25.73 -10.22
C THR A 494 10.35 24.42 -11.00
N VAL A 495 11.57 24.02 -11.36
CA VAL A 495 11.82 22.66 -11.84
C VAL A 495 11.69 21.70 -10.65
N ALA A 496 11.16 20.51 -10.90
CA ALA A 496 10.65 19.61 -9.86
C ALA A 496 10.89 18.15 -10.23
N ASN A 497 11.33 17.31 -9.31
CA ASN A 497 11.21 15.88 -9.54
C ASN A 497 9.73 15.47 -9.41
N ALA A 498 9.26 14.62 -10.32
CA ALA A 498 7.88 14.16 -10.32
C ALA A 498 7.78 12.72 -10.80
N SER A 499 6.65 12.09 -10.49
CA SER A 499 6.25 10.80 -11.05
C SER A 499 4.89 10.92 -11.73
N ILE A 500 4.74 10.28 -12.89
CA ILE A 500 3.45 10.10 -13.56
C ILE A 500 2.66 9.07 -12.78
N VAL A 501 1.40 9.39 -12.48
CA VAL A 501 0.50 8.52 -11.74
C VAL A 501 -0.77 8.33 -12.54
N ASP A 502 -1.17 7.06 -12.70
CA ASP A 502 -2.52 6.68 -13.08
C ASP A 502 -3.35 6.50 -11.81
N ASN A 503 -4.19 7.50 -11.49
CA ASN A 503 -5.07 7.45 -10.32
C ASN A 503 -6.33 6.60 -10.57
N VAL A 504 -6.32 5.71 -11.58
CA VAL A 504 -7.47 4.93 -12.10
C VAL A 504 -8.43 5.77 -12.93
N PHE A 505 -8.84 6.90 -12.39
CA PHE A 505 -9.85 7.76 -13.01
C PHE A 505 -9.27 9.02 -13.65
N ASN A 506 -7.99 9.33 -13.44
CA ASN A 506 -7.28 10.40 -14.15
C ASN A 506 -5.76 10.13 -14.20
N ILE A 507 -5.10 10.73 -15.18
CA ILE A 507 -3.64 10.75 -15.27
C ILE A 507 -3.12 12.05 -14.66
N GLY A 508 -2.03 11.96 -13.90
CA GLY A 508 -1.43 13.12 -13.26
C GLY A 508 0.07 13.01 -13.03
N LEU A 509 0.65 14.09 -12.51
CA LEU A 509 2.00 14.11 -11.96
C LEU A 509 1.93 14.36 -10.46
N ARG A 510 2.57 13.50 -9.68
CA ARG A 510 2.82 13.69 -8.25
C ARG A 510 4.20 14.30 -8.07
N MET A 511 4.28 15.37 -7.30
CA MET A 511 5.54 16.06 -7.03
C MET A 511 6.32 15.34 -5.93
N GLU A 512 7.63 15.19 -6.08
CA GLU A 512 8.52 14.53 -5.11
C GLU A 512 9.38 15.53 -4.33
N GLY A 513 9.71 15.19 -3.07
CA GLY A 513 10.49 16.03 -2.16
C GLY A 513 9.62 16.93 -1.27
N GLY A 514 9.98 17.03 0.01
CA GLY A 514 9.23 17.77 1.04
C GLY A 514 9.17 19.28 0.81
N ASP A 515 10.16 19.84 0.10
CA ASP A 515 10.14 21.21 -0.40
C ASP A 515 9.41 21.26 -1.74
N ALA A 516 8.10 21.51 -1.66
CA ALA A 516 7.21 21.57 -2.81
C ALA A 516 7.79 22.39 -3.98
N PRO A 517 7.66 21.91 -5.23
CA PRO A 517 8.25 22.53 -6.42
C PRO A 517 7.57 23.83 -6.88
N GLY A 518 6.79 24.42 -5.97
CA GLY A 518 6.26 25.74 -6.11
C GLY A 518 5.06 26.00 -5.22
N CYS A 519 4.72 27.27 -5.12
CA CYS A 519 3.64 27.74 -4.27
C CYS A 519 2.73 28.71 -5.00
N VAL A 520 1.51 28.83 -4.48
CA VAL A 520 0.57 29.89 -4.83
C VAL A 520 0.18 30.62 -3.56
N ASN A 521 0.13 31.95 -3.66
CA ASN A 521 -0.35 32.80 -2.58
C ASN A 521 -1.80 33.19 -2.87
N VAL A 522 -2.71 32.77 -1.99
CA VAL A 522 -4.14 33.07 -2.08
C VAL A 522 -4.53 33.81 -0.82
N ASP A 523 -4.94 35.07 -0.97
CA ASP A 523 -5.44 35.92 0.12
C ASP A 523 -4.49 36.01 1.32
N GLY A 524 -3.18 36.13 1.04
CA GLY A 524 -2.13 36.25 2.05
C GLY A 524 -1.64 34.91 2.61
N LYS A 525 -2.25 33.79 2.20
CA LYS A 525 -1.91 32.45 2.66
C LYS A 525 -1.11 31.67 1.62
N HIS A 526 -0.09 30.97 2.09
CA HIS A 526 0.82 30.16 1.28
C HIS A 526 0.28 28.75 1.09
N TYR A 527 0.21 28.30 -0.17
CA TYR A 527 -0.19 26.94 -0.53
C TYR A 527 0.89 26.29 -1.40
N ARG A 528 1.30 25.09 -1.03
CA ARG A 528 2.35 24.29 -1.69
C ARG A 528 1.73 23.35 -2.73
N LEU A 529 2.29 23.31 -3.94
CA LEU A 529 1.84 22.39 -5.00
C LEU A 529 2.13 20.94 -4.61
N LYS A 530 1.14 20.06 -4.72
CA LYS A 530 1.24 18.63 -4.39
C LYS A 530 1.15 17.74 -5.61
N GLN A 531 0.20 18.03 -6.50
CA GLN A 531 -0.04 17.23 -7.69
C GLN A 531 -0.71 18.07 -8.78
N ILE A 532 -0.61 17.58 -10.01
CA ILE A 532 -1.46 18.03 -11.12
C ILE A 532 -2.10 16.82 -11.78
N HIS A 533 -3.30 16.97 -12.35
CA HIS A 533 -3.96 15.92 -13.12
C HIS A 533 -4.92 16.52 -14.15
N TRP A 534 -5.30 15.73 -15.15
CA TRP A 534 -6.16 16.18 -16.23
C TRP A 534 -7.52 15.47 -16.23
N HIS A 535 -8.56 16.24 -16.56
CA HIS A 535 -9.89 15.75 -16.87
C HIS A 535 -10.24 16.04 -18.33
N SER A 536 -10.88 15.09 -19.00
CA SER A 536 -11.42 15.20 -20.36
C SER A 536 -12.83 14.61 -20.38
N PRO A 537 -13.84 15.34 -20.88
CA PRO A 537 -13.89 16.79 -21.07
C PRO A 537 -13.58 17.62 -19.82
N SER A 538 -13.64 18.95 -19.91
CA SER A 538 -13.43 19.83 -18.74
C SER A 538 -14.50 19.61 -17.65
N GLU A 539 -14.08 19.69 -16.39
CA GLU A 539 -14.98 19.65 -15.24
C GLU A 539 -15.86 20.91 -15.22
N HIS A 540 -15.25 22.09 -15.32
CA HIS A 540 -15.96 23.37 -15.39
C HIS A 540 -16.45 23.67 -16.81
N THR A 541 -17.57 24.37 -16.89
CA THR A 541 -18.05 25.02 -18.13
C THR A 541 -17.96 26.53 -17.99
N PHE A 542 -17.98 27.22 -19.13
CA PHE A 542 -18.12 28.68 -19.19
C PHE A 542 -19.32 29.02 -20.05
N ASN A 543 -20.31 29.70 -19.48
CA ASN A 543 -21.58 30.04 -20.15
C ASN A 543 -22.22 28.80 -20.81
N GLY A 544 -22.22 27.67 -20.10
CA GLY A 544 -22.70 26.37 -20.58
C GLY A 544 -21.78 25.63 -21.57
N GLN A 545 -20.65 26.22 -21.98
CA GLN A 545 -19.73 25.59 -22.93
C GLN A 545 -18.67 24.74 -22.22
N ARG A 546 -18.54 23.49 -22.69
CA ARG A 546 -17.56 22.50 -22.24
C ARG A 546 -16.29 22.60 -23.08
N PHE A 547 -15.13 22.52 -22.43
CA PHE A 547 -13.84 22.49 -23.10
C PHE A 547 -13.34 21.04 -23.25
N PRO A 548 -12.50 20.74 -24.25
CA PRO A 548 -11.93 19.40 -24.46
C PRO A 548 -11.17 18.82 -23.25
N LEU A 549 -10.51 19.67 -22.45
CA LEU A 549 -9.64 19.20 -21.37
C LEU A 549 -9.48 20.30 -20.29
N GLU A 550 -9.28 19.89 -19.06
CA GLU A 550 -8.97 20.77 -17.93
C GLU A 550 -7.84 20.19 -17.08
N LEU A 551 -6.85 21.02 -16.76
CA LEU A 551 -5.77 20.69 -15.84
C LEU A 551 -6.08 21.24 -14.46
N HIS A 552 -6.06 20.37 -13.45
CA HIS A 552 -6.16 20.75 -12.04
C HIS A 552 -4.79 20.73 -11.40
N MET A 553 -4.43 21.83 -10.75
CA MET A 553 -3.20 21.95 -9.97
C MET A 553 -3.55 22.10 -8.49
N VAL A 554 -3.31 21.05 -7.70
CA VAL A 554 -3.77 20.93 -6.31
C VAL A 554 -2.68 21.42 -5.36
N HIS A 555 -3.03 22.39 -4.51
CA HIS A 555 -2.12 22.95 -3.52
C HIS A 555 -2.71 22.88 -2.11
N THR A 556 -1.86 22.69 -1.11
CA THR A 556 -2.25 22.60 0.31
C THR A 556 -1.46 23.59 1.16
N SER A 557 -2.09 24.20 2.15
CA SER A 557 -1.39 25.02 3.15
C SER A 557 -0.95 24.20 4.35
N ASP A 558 -0.11 24.78 5.21
CA ASP A 558 0.44 24.13 6.42
C ASP A 558 -0.63 23.84 7.49
N ASP A 559 -1.82 24.43 7.39
CA ASP A 559 -2.98 24.16 8.25
C ASP A 559 -4.04 23.27 7.57
N GLY A 560 -3.72 22.70 6.41
CA GLY A 560 -4.58 21.72 5.74
C GLY A 560 -5.63 22.30 4.79
N ASN A 561 -5.70 23.62 4.55
CA ASN A 561 -6.64 24.13 3.54
C ASN A 561 -6.17 23.79 2.12
N VAL A 562 -7.14 23.58 1.21
CA VAL A 562 -6.88 23.24 -0.19
C VAL A 562 -7.24 24.41 -1.10
N THR A 563 -6.39 24.65 -2.10
CA THR A 563 -6.69 25.51 -3.24
C THR A 563 -6.32 24.80 -4.54
N VAL A 564 -7.19 24.91 -5.55
CA VAL A 564 -6.97 24.33 -6.87
C VAL A 564 -6.87 25.45 -7.89
N VAL A 565 -5.81 25.42 -8.70
CA VAL A 565 -5.70 26.26 -9.90
C VAL A 565 -6.11 25.42 -11.10
N ALA A 566 -7.17 25.82 -11.79
CA ALA A 566 -7.71 25.12 -12.95
C ALA A 566 -7.35 25.85 -14.24
N ILE A 567 -6.92 25.10 -15.26
CA ILE A 567 -6.56 25.63 -16.57
C ILE A 567 -7.31 24.86 -17.65
N LEU A 568 -8.15 25.57 -18.41
CA LEU A 568 -8.88 25.02 -19.53
C LEU A 568 -8.01 24.91 -20.78
N TYR A 569 -8.30 23.93 -21.61
CA TYR A 569 -7.65 23.70 -22.89
C TYR A 569 -8.66 23.75 -24.03
N ARG A 570 -8.24 24.30 -25.17
CA ARG A 570 -8.91 24.12 -26.46
C ARG A 570 -8.00 23.38 -27.42
N ILE A 571 -8.59 22.74 -28.42
CA ILE A 571 -7.80 22.16 -29.52
C ILE A 571 -7.12 23.28 -30.30
N GLY A 572 -5.82 23.16 -30.51
CA GLY A 572 -5.02 24.18 -31.19
C GLY A 572 -3.55 23.79 -31.29
N ARG A 573 -2.67 24.75 -31.02
CA ARG A 573 -1.22 24.55 -31.03
C ARG A 573 -0.79 23.54 -29.96
N PRO A 574 0.33 22.83 -30.17
CA PRO A 574 0.87 21.93 -29.17
C PRO A 574 1.17 22.62 -27.83
N ASP A 575 0.85 21.96 -26.73
CA ASP A 575 1.24 22.41 -25.39
C ASP A 575 2.70 22.02 -25.12
N PRO A 576 3.62 22.99 -24.90
CA PRO A 576 5.01 22.66 -24.61
C PRO A 576 5.24 21.93 -23.29
N PHE A 577 4.31 22.05 -22.34
CA PHE A 577 4.42 21.32 -21.10
C PHE A 577 4.31 19.81 -21.33
N PHE A 578 3.41 19.38 -22.24
CA PHE A 578 3.13 17.98 -22.51
C PHE A 578 4.35 17.23 -23.08
N TRP A 579 5.20 17.87 -23.87
CA TRP A 579 6.41 17.24 -24.41
C TRP A 579 7.37 16.71 -23.33
N GLN A 580 7.34 17.29 -22.13
CA GLN A 580 8.19 16.84 -21.01
C GLN A 580 7.76 15.47 -20.44
N ILE A 581 6.52 15.07 -20.69
CA ILE A 581 5.90 13.86 -20.14
C ILE A 581 5.46 12.87 -21.23
N GLN A 582 5.45 13.27 -22.50
CA GLN A 582 4.94 12.46 -23.62
C GLN A 582 5.61 11.08 -23.73
N ASP A 583 6.94 11.00 -23.76
CA ASP A 583 7.65 9.71 -23.88
C ASP A 583 7.42 8.79 -22.69
N LYS A 584 7.13 9.38 -21.53
CA LYS A 584 6.91 8.66 -20.27
C LYS A 584 5.46 8.19 -20.14
N LEU A 585 4.51 8.98 -20.64
CA LEU A 585 3.12 8.56 -20.87
C LEU A 585 3.05 7.42 -21.90
N ALA A 586 3.87 7.48 -22.96
CA ALA A 586 3.97 6.41 -23.93
C ALA A 586 4.54 5.12 -23.31
N ARG A 587 5.47 5.21 -22.35
CA ARG A 587 5.92 4.05 -21.55
C ARG A 587 4.81 3.49 -20.66
N LEU A 588 4.10 4.36 -19.93
CA LEU A 588 2.92 3.98 -19.14
C LEU A 588 1.87 3.24 -20.01
N TYR A 589 1.70 3.65 -21.27
CA TYR A 589 0.80 3.03 -22.22
C TYR A 589 1.38 1.74 -22.87
N ALA A 590 2.66 1.72 -23.22
CA ALA A 590 3.32 0.61 -23.92
C ALA A 590 3.64 -0.57 -23.00
N GLU A 591 3.84 -0.32 -21.71
CA GLU A 591 3.96 -1.36 -20.68
C GLU A 591 2.59 -1.94 -20.30
N GLY A 592 1.53 -1.67 -21.07
CA GLY A 592 0.10 -1.95 -20.83
C GLY A 592 -0.34 -3.40 -20.66
N CYS A 593 0.57 -4.33 -20.35
CA CYS A 593 0.29 -5.66 -19.78
C CYS A 593 1.17 -6.02 -18.57
N GLU A 594 2.25 -5.28 -18.27
CA GLU A 594 3.18 -5.54 -17.15
C GLU A 594 3.37 -4.37 -16.18
N ALA A 595 3.05 -3.13 -16.57
CA ALA A 595 3.02 -2.00 -15.65
C ALA A 595 1.70 -1.97 -14.87
N GLU A 596 1.79 -2.08 -13.55
CA GLU A 596 0.64 -1.95 -12.66
C GLU A 596 -0.01 -0.56 -12.77
N LYS A 597 -1.31 -0.53 -13.09
CA LYS A 597 -2.13 0.69 -13.06
C LYS A 597 -2.02 1.38 -11.69
N GLY A 598 -1.38 2.55 -11.69
CA GLY A 598 -1.16 3.41 -10.52
C GLY A 598 0.16 3.28 -9.78
N ALA A 599 1.11 2.47 -10.28
CA ALA A 599 2.52 2.61 -9.91
C ALA A 599 3.05 3.97 -10.44
N PRO A 600 3.65 4.82 -9.58
CA PRO A 600 4.25 6.06 -10.04
C PRO A 600 5.41 5.76 -11.01
N VAL A 601 5.31 6.20 -12.26
CA VAL A 601 6.40 6.10 -13.24
C VAL A 601 7.28 7.34 -13.10
N PRO A 602 8.58 7.21 -12.77
CA PRO A 602 9.45 8.36 -12.57
C PRO A 602 9.44 9.29 -13.80
N ALA A 603 8.91 10.49 -13.59
CA ALA A 603 8.92 11.54 -14.59
C ALA A 603 10.23 12.33 -14.59
N GLY A 604 11.11 12.11 -13.60
CA GLY A 604 12.32 12.91 -13.45
C GLY A 604 12.00 14.39 -13.24
N PHE A 605 12.95 15.26 -13.60
CA PHE A 605 12.78 16.70 -13.49
C PHE A 605 11.83 17.26 -14.56
N VAL A 606 10.70 17.82 -14.10
CA VAL A 606 9.68 18.51 -14.91
C VAL A 606 9.76 20.01 -14.67
N ASN A 607 9.79 20.79 -15.75
CA ASN A 607 9.81 22.26 -15.69
C ASN A 607 8.38 22.84 -15.61
N MET A 608 7.97 23.15 -14.37
CA MET A 608 6.65 23.72 -14.07
C MET A 608 6.51 25.20 -14.45
N LEU A 609 7.61 25.89 -14.80
CA LEU A 609 7.57 27.30 -15.24
C LEU A 609 6.74 27.50 -16.51
N SER A 610 6.62 26.48 -17.36
CA SER A 610 5.81 26.56 -18.58
C SER A 610 4.30 26.67 -18.31
N LEU A 611 3.85 26.33 -17.09
CA LEU A 611 2.47 26.53 -16.61
C LEU A 611 2.25 27.91 -15.98
N ARG A 612 3.32 28.69 -15.75
CA ARG A 612 3.30 30.00 -15.06
C ARG A 612 2.78 31.17 -15.91
N ARG A 613 2.48 30.98 -17.21
CA ARG A 613 2.05 32.07 -18.12
C ARG A 613 1.03 32.98 -17.43
N HIS A 614 1.35 34.28 -17.37
CA HIS A 614 0.73 35.28 -16.50
C HIS A 614 -0.80 35.19 -16.45
N ALA A 615 -1.36 34.99 -15.26
CA ALA A 615 -2.80 34.98 -15.03
C ALA A 615 -3.30 36.40 -14.75
N TYR A 616 -3.60 37.17 -15.80
CA TYR A 616 -4.14 38.53 -15.66
C TYR A 616 -5.64 38.56 -15.38
N MET A 617 -6.31 37.43 -15.53
CA MET A 617 -7.74 37.27 -15.28
C MET A 617 -8.03 35.85 -14.78
N TYR A 618 -8.80 35.72 -13.70
CA TYR A 618 -9.24 34.43 -13.16
C TYR A 618 -10.52 34.59 -12.35
N TYR A 619 -11.26 33.49 -12.23
CA TYR A 619 -12.48 33.39 -11.45
C TYR A 619 -12.19 32.61 -10.16
N ARG A 620 -12.84 32.99 -9.07
CA ARG A 620 -12.68 32.35 -7.76
C ARG A 620 -14.02 32.07 -7.11
N TYR A 621 -14.17 30.85 -6.59
CA TYR A 621 -15.28 30.47 -5.75
C TYR A 621 -14.84 29.40 -4.74
N VAL A 622 -15.64 29.15 -3.71
CA VAL A 622 -15.44 28.05 -2.76
C VAL A 622 -16.38 26.92 -3.13
N GLY A 623 -15.84 25.72 -3.28
CA GLY A 623 -16.58 24.56 -3.75
C GLY A 623 -16.09 23.26 -3.11
N SER A 624 -16.24 22.16 -3.84
CA SER A 624 -15.79 20.83 -3.44
C SER A 624 -14.70 20.30 -4.35
N PHE A 625 -14.14 19.13 -4.03
CA PHE A 625 -13.53 18.30 -5.08
C PHE A 625 -14.58 17.86 -6.11
N THR A 626 -14.14 17.64 -7.35
CA THR A 626 -15.01 17.23 -8.47
C THR A 626 -15.19 15.71 -8.56
N THR A 627 -14.55 14.96 -7.67
CA THR A 627 -14.68 13.51 -7.52
C THR A 627 -15.11 13.17 -6.09
N PRO A 628 -15.64 11.95 -5.82
CA PRO A 628 -15.93 11.50 -4.46
C PRO A 628 -14.73 11.70 -3.53
N PRO A 629 -14.96 12.13 -2.27
CA PRO A 629 -16.25 12.10 -1.58
C PRO A 629 -16.93 13.46 -1.74
N CYS A 630 -16.45 14.28 -2.69
CA CYS A 630 -16.92 15.62 -2.93
C CYS A 630 -16.80 16.51 -1.68
N THR A 631 -15.69 16.40 -0.95
CA THR A 631 -15.38 17.24 0.23
C THR A 631 -15.40 18.71 -0.16
N GLU A 632 -16.15 19.51 0.60
CA GLU A 632 -16.29 20.95 0.40
C GLU A 632 -15.16 21.76 1.04
N ASN A 633 -15.17 23.08 0.84
CA ASN A 633 -14.15 24.04 1.28
C ASN A 633 -12.85 24.05 0.45
N VAL A 634 -12.97 23.68 -0.83
CA VAL A 634 -11.89 23.84 -1.81
C VAL A 634 -11.97 25.24 -2.43
N VAL A 635 -10.89 26.02 -2.35
CA VAL A 635 -10.82 27.32 -3.03
C VAL A 635 -10.42 27.11 -4.49
N TRP A 636 -11.36 27.30 -5.41
CA TRP A 636 -11.10 27.17 -6.85
C TRP A 636 -10.60 28.48 -7.45
N ASN A 637 -9.56 28.41 -8.28
CA ASN A 637 -9.01 29.52 -9.05
C ASN A 637 -8.93 29.12 -10.52
N ILE A 638 -9.95 29.48 -11.29
CA ILE A 638 -10.10 29.08 -12.70
C ILE A 638 -9.53 30.18 -13.58
N LEU A 639 -8.45 29.88 -14.29
CA LEU A 639 -7.80 30.87 -15.15
C LEU A 639 -8.66 31.14 -16.37
N ALA A 640 -8.88 32.42 -16.69
CA ALA A 640 -9.62 32.80 -17.90
C ALA A 640 -8.81 32.55 -19.18
N GLN A 641 -7.47 32.48 -19.06
CA GLN A 641 -6.62 32.17 -20.19
C GLN A 641 -6.67 30.66 -20.51
N VAL A 642 -7.29 30.34 -21.65
CA VAL A 642 -7.38 28.98 -22.19
C VAL A 642 -6.05 28.63 -22.88
N ARG A 643 -5.45 27.50 -22.48
CA ARG A 643 -4.29 26.91 -23.16
C ARG A 643 -4.71 26.16 -24.41
N GLU A 644 -3.76 25.86 -25.27
CA GLU A 644 -3.98 25.05 -26.47
C GLU A 644 -3.23 23.74 -26.35
N MET A 645 -3.78 22.69 -26.94
CA MET A 645 -3.17 21.38 -27.07
C MET A 645 -3.63 20.75 -28.40
N THR A 646 -2.81 19.93 -29.04
CA THR A 646 -3.26 19.22 -30.27
C THR A 646 -4.24 18.10 -29.93
N PRO A 647 -5.05 17.62 -30.90
CA PRO A 647 -5.89 16.43 -30.69
C PRO A 647 -5.09 15.21 -30.23
N ASP A 648 -3.90 14.99 -30.82
CA ASP A 648 -3.05 13.84 -30.49
C ASP A 648 -2.52 13.91 -29.06
N GLN A 649 -2.14 15.10 -28.57
CA GLN A 649 -1.71 15.27 -27.19
C GLN A 649 -2.86 15.04 -26.20
N ALA A 650 -4.07 15.52 -26.52
CA ALA A 650 -5.25 15.28 -25.68
C ALA A 650 -5.62 13.79 -25.64
N ALA A 651 -5.58 13.11 -26.80
CA ALA A 651 -5.81 11.67 -26.88
C ALA A 651 -4.75 10.87 -26.11
N ALA A 652 -3.47 11.25 -26.23
CA ALA A 652 -2.37 10.59 -25.53
C ALA A 652 -2.43 10.73 -24.00
N LEU A 653 -3.01 11.82 -23.46
CA LEU A 653 -3.26 11.95 -22.02
C LEU A 653 -4.29 10.94 -21.51
N MET A 654 -5.31 10.65 -22.31
CA MET A 654 -6.43 9.80 -21.91
C MET A 654 -6.24 8.33 -22.31
N ALA A 655 -5.33 8.05 -23.26
CA ALA A 655 -5.06 6.69 -23.74
C ALA A 655 -4.72 5.66 -22.66
N PRO A 656 -3.96 5.99 -21.57
CA PRO A 656 -3.66 5.03 -20.52
C PRO A 656 -4.87 4.65 -19.65
N LEU A 657 -5.91 5.48 -19.60
CA LEU A 657 -7.12 5.20 -18.84
C LEU A 657 -7.98 4.15 -19.54
N GLU A 658 -8.69 3.35 -18.74
CA GLU A 658 -9.75 2.47 -19.25
C GLU A 658 -10.83 3.30 -19.93
N GLU A 659 -11.53 2.70 -20.89
CA GLU A 659 -12.49 3.40 -21.77
C GLU A 659 -13.53 4.20 -20.97
N GLU A 660 -14.03 3.64 -19.86
CA GLU A 660 -15.03 4.26 -18.99
C GLU A 660 -14.51 5.48 -18.21
N TYR A 661 -13.20 5.66 -18.10
CA TYR A 661 -12.54 6.80 -17.46
C TYR A 661 -11.93 7.79 -18.45
N ARG A 662 -12.03 7.56 -19.77
CA ARG A 662 -11.58 8.55 -20.77
C ARG A 662 -12.47 9.78 -20.88
N HIS A 663 -13.69 9.67 -20.35
CA HIS A 663 -14.67 10.74 -20.18
C HIS A 663 -14.90 10.98 -18.68
N ASN A 664 -13.86 11.44 -17.99
CA ASN A 664 -13.80 11.53 -16.54
C ASN A 664 -14.28 12.87 -15.98
N ASN A 665 -15.35 13.45 -16.53
CA ASN A 665 -15.87 14.74 -16.05
C ASN A 665 -17.17 14.58 -15.26
N ARG A 666 -17.27 15.22 -14.09
CA ARG A 666 -18.54 15.32 -13.36
C ARG A 666 -19.50 16.33 -14.04
N PRO A 667 -20.82 16.08 -14.07
CA PRO A 667 -21.81 17.11 -14.39
C PRO A 667 -21.67 18.35 -13.50
N THR A 668 -21.93 19.53 -14.06
CA THR A 668 -21.92 20.79 -13.31
C THR A 668 -23.01 20.80 -12.25
N GLN A 669 -22.63 21.23 -11.06
CA GLN A 669 -23.45 21.31 -9.87
C GLN A 669 -24.07 22.72 -9.75
N PRO A 670 -25.25 22.86 -9.14
CA PRO A 670 -25.87 24.16 -8.92
C PRO A 670 -24.97 25.11 -8.11
N THR A 671 -24.97 26.39 -8.46
CA THR A 671 -24.20 27.41 -7.73
C THR A 671 -24.73 27.62 -6.31
N ASN A 672 -26.01 27.32 -6.04
CA ASN A 672 -26.65 27.47 -4.72
C ASN A 672 -26.41 28.85 -4.08
N GLY A 673 -26.47 29.91 -4.90
CA GLY A 673 -26.27 31.29 -4.46
C GLY A 673 -24.81 31.69 -4.18
N ARG A 674 -23.84 30.79 -4.39
CA ARG A 674 -22.41 31.14 -4.26
C ARG A 674 -22.00 32.16 -5.30
N THR A 675 -21.36 33.25 -4.85
CA THR A 675 -20.82 34.27 -5.74
C THR A 675 -19.50 33.82 -6.36
N VAL A 676 -19.44 33.83 -7.69
CA VAL A 676 -18.18 33.69 -8.43
C VAL A 676 -17.53 35.06 -8.53
N ARG A 677 -16.34 35.20 -7.95
CA ARG A 677 -15.58 36.44 -7.94
C ARG A 677 -14.62 36.50 -9.11
N LEU A 678 -14.53 37.64 -9.77
CA LEU A 678 -13.67 37.89 -10.91
C LEU A 678 -12.51 38.81 -10.52
N TYR A 679 -11.28 38.34 -10.74
CA TYR A 679 -10.11 39.19 -10.83
C TYR A 679 -9.80 39.50 -12.29
N HIS A 680 -9.58 40.77 -12.61
CA HIS A 680 -9.11 41.20 -13.93
C HIS A 680 -8.18 42.41 -13.79
N ARG A 681 -6.89 42.25 -14.08
CA ARG A 681 -5.84 43.27 -13.87
C ARG A 681 -6.16 44.62 -14.52
N PHE A 682 -6.81 44.61 -15.67
CA PHE A 682 -7.14 45.80 -16.46
C PHE A 682 -8.64 46.10 -16.48
N TRP A 683 -9.39 45.74 -15.43
CA TRP A 683 -10.84 45.92 -15.43
C TRP A 683 -11.18 47.40 -15.59
N LYS A 684 -11.78 47.74 -16.73
CA LYS A 684 -12.40 49.04 -16.97
C LYS A 684 -13.90 48.82 -16.87
N LYS A 685 -14.54 49.37 -15.85
CA LYS A 685 -16.00 49.33 -15.68
C LYS A 685 -16.62 49.98 -16.93
N ASN A 686 -17.11 49.18 -17.88
CA ASN A 686 -17.89 49.71 -18.99
C ASN A 686 -19.19 50.26 -18.40
N LYS A 687 -19.27 51.60 -18.31
CA LYS A 687 -20.53 52.32 -18.10
C LYS A 687 -21.43 52.04 -19.31
N ARG A 688 -22.27 51.02 -19.23
CA ARG A 688 -23.49 50.94 -20.04
C ARG A 688 -24.62 50.49 -19.11
N SER A 689 -25.26 51.48 -18.50
CA SER A 689 -26.63 51.38 -18.00
C SER A 689 -27.58 51.35 -19.21
N PRO A 690 -28.74 50.70 -19.08
CA PRO A 690 -29.97 51.46 -19.09
C PRO A 690 -30.29 52.03 -17.71
#